data_AF-A0AAV8CVY5-F1
#
_entry.id   AF-A0AAV8CVY5-F1
#
_cell.length_a   1.000
_cell.length_b   1.000
_cell.length_c   1.000
_cell.angle_alpha   90.00
_cell.angle_beta   90.00
_cell.angle_gamma   90.00
#
_symmetry.space_group_name_H-M   'P 1'
#
loop_
_entity.id
_entity.type
_entity.pdbx_description
1 polymer ?
#
loop_
_entity_poly.entity_id
_entity_poly.type
_entity_poly.pdbx_seq_one_letter_code
_entity_poly.pdbx_strand_id
1 'polypeptide(L)'
;MASTSSSSSQAMPFLSVPEKKTSSVDLHKFLKDHISANFSSHDAAASERELSLVRQMRSDLEKQPSPSPTSAESRLDLLRRYFRAISVVERRLGCVSSISFTWYDAFRSNKKASLKAIGFEKAAVLFNIGAVHSQIGSTAERDTVEGRKFAYAKFQKAAGVFELLKENAVVGATVDLTAECAGMLERLMLAQAQECMFDKVIADAKGAILCSKVAKQAASFYSEAYSALTASPLDQHFDRAWVSHVQLKAAYFYAEAAALYCTDLHEKEDIGEEIARLKLAVSSLSDAKKSAKGAPSSLLEAVSKLENKMNQKLEKAVKENNQVYLMRVPPVSALAELPAAVLAQSADVEGLDISSETLFANLIPESSKKSVSKYDDMVDDVIRIQLDKIKLAKEVSKVKLQEMGLPDSISAVENGSNLPAELKAQVEAIQDRGGPDGLKVELKQLKDLRRVNLELVVQTLEMLQKEEKEDSQYRAQYKEKWERPESGVLAKNMRDRLSKYAENLKEAGVSDLRVENSMLENFVTLTILDNRPIESALPSLTRPVTYLDGSEDRTLGTLKQSLTQLETHAAQLESLEENLKELKTKDDILPKLLGGTSSEDDLFKKEIEKYNPICEEISKHIQIIEQLLSQIQAQNIEFANQFRFVDYKISFEQSLEHIRTAVAKFREIKENFSEGIKFYVSLQEVLNNLKQQSSDFVMTRSIQCHEMVEILKKKQGGWRIFGNR
;
A
#
# COMPACT_ATOMS: atom_id res chain seq x y z
N MET A 1 18.30 23.13 -65.14
CA MET A 1 16.94 22.88 -64.63
C MET A 1 16.16 22.13 -65.71
N ALA A 2 16.16 20.80 -65.64
CA ALA A 2 15.37 19.94 -66.51
C ALA A 2 14.37 19.21 -65.62
N SER A 3 13.09 19.47 -65.86
CA SER A 3 11.95 18.81 -65.24
C SER A 3 11.98 17.32 -65.59
N THR A 4 12.44 16.49 -64.65
CA THR A 4 12.23 15.04 -64.71
C THR A 4 10.74 14.78 -64.54
N SER A 5 10.10 14.48 -65.66
CA SER A 5 8.73 13.97 -65.78
C SER A 5 8.48 12.86 -64.75
N SER A 6 7.53 13.11 -63.85
CA SER A 6 6.91 12.10 -62.99
C SER A 6 6.09 11.15 -63.85
N SER A 7 6.72 10.16 -64.48
CA SER A 7 6.01 8.97 -64.94
C SER A 7 5.62 8.18 -63.70
N SER A 8 4.34 7.99 -63.45
CA SER A 8 3.83 7.06 -62.44
C SER A 8 4.44 5.67 -62.67
N SER A 9 5.50 5.34 -61.93
CA SER A 9 6.05 4.00 -61.90
C SER A 9 5.06 3.14 -61.13
N GLN A 10 4.19 2.43 -61.85
CA GLN A 10 3.25 1.47 -61.26
C GLN A 10 4.05 0.52 -60.35
N ALA A 11 3.83 0.60 -59.04
CA ALA A 11 4.65 -0.09 -58.06
C ALA A 11 4.54 -1.62 -58.24
N MET A 12 5.68 -2.33 -58.24
CA MET A 12 5.71 -3.78 -58.46
C MET A 12 4.90 -4.51 -57.38
N PRO A 13 4.01 -5.45 -57.70
CA PRO A 13 3.13 -6.07 -56.72
C PRO A 13 3.91 -6.79 -55.61
N PHE A 14 3.30 -6.87 -54.43
CA PHE A 14 3.76 -7.70 -53.31
C PHE A 14 2.96 -9.00 -53.24
N LEU A 15 3.54 -10.02 -52.61
CA LEU A 15 2.80 -11.22 -52.22
C LEU A 15 2.21 -11.01 -50.82
N SER A 16 0.99 -11.50 -50.65
CA SER A 16 0.33 -11.61 -49.36
C SER A 16 -0.09 -13.04 -49.10
N VAL A 17 -0.03 -13.45 -47.84
CA VAL A 17 -0.32 -14.82 -47.42
C VAL A 17 -1.83 -14.94 -47.18
N PRO A 18 -2.50 -15.98 -47.73
CA PRO A 18 -3.90 -16.26 -47.41
C PRO A 18 -4.06 -16.74 -45.97
N GLU A 19 -5.18 -16.42 -45.32
CA GLU A 19 -5.49 -16.99 -44.01
C GLU A 19 -5.86 -18.48 -44.12
N LYS A 20 -5.43 -19.27 -43.14
CA LYS A 20 -5.93 -20.62 -42.91
C LYS A 20 -7.40 -20.58 -42.53
N LYS A 21 -8.13 -21.59 -42.98
CA LYS A 21 -9.53 -21.82 -42.62
C LYS A 21 -9.62 -22.94 -41.58
N THR A 22 -10.67 -22.94 -40.78
CA THR A 22 -10.91 -23.95 -39.75
C THR A 22 -12.34 -24.47 -39.81
N SER A 23 -12.54 -25.70 -39.31
CA SER A 23 -13.87 -26.22 -39.00
C SER A 23 -14.35 -25.78 -37.61
N SER A 24 -15.65 -25.93 -37.37
CA SER A 24 -16.28 -25.60 -36.09
C SER A 24 -15.91 -26.61 -35.01
N VAL A 25 -15.70 -26.13 -33.78
CA VAL A 25 -15.33 -26.91 -32.60
C VAL A 25 -16.17 -26.44 -31.42
N ASP A 26 -16.82 -27.37 -30.72
CA ASP A 26 -17.60 -27.06 -29.51
C ASP A 26 -16.69 -26.92 -28.28
N LEU A 27 -15.91 -25.84 -28.26
CA LEU A 27 -15.04 -25.49 -27.13
C LEU A 27 -15.82 -25.25 -25.85
N HIS A 28 -17.01 -24.66 -25.95
CA HIS A 28 -17.81 -24.27 -24.78
C HIS A 28 -18.21 -25.49 -23.97
N LYS A 29 -18.86 -26.47 -24.61
CA LYS A 29 -19.29 -27.69 -23.94
C LYS A 29 -18.11 -28.44 -23.35
N PHE A 30 -17.05 -28.62 -24.13
CA PHE A 30 -15.88 -29.37 -23.66
C PHE A 30 -15.23 -28.72 -22.44
N LEU A 31 -14.97 -27.42 -22.49
CA LEU A 31 -14.36 -26.70 -21.38
C LEU A 31 -15.28 -26.68 -20.16
N LYS A 32 -16.59 -26.53 -20.35
CA LYS A 32 -17.59 -26.58 -19.26
C LYS A 32 -17.62 -27.94 -18.58
N ASP A 33 -17.65 -29.03 -19.36
CA ASP A 33 -17.64 -30.40 -18.86
C ASP A 33 -16.33 -30.68 -18.11
N HIS A 34 -15.20 -30.21 -18.63
CA HIS A 34 -13.89 -30.34 -17.97
C HIS A 34 -13.83 -29.59 -16.64
N ILE A 35 -14.29 -28.34 -16.60
CA ILE A 35 -14.32 -27.54 -15.37
C ILE A 35 -15.22 -28.21 -14.34
N SER A 36 -16.39 -28.70 -14.77
CA SER A 36 -17.33 -29.41 -13.90
C SER A 36 -16.72 -30.67 -13.29
N ALA A 37 -15.91 -31.41 -14.07
CA ALA A 37 -15.31 -32.66 -13.65
C ALA A 37 -14.07 -32.49 -12.75
N ASN A 38 -13.25 -31.46 -12.98
CA ASN A 38 -11.95 -31.30 -12.30
C ASN A 38 -11.92 -30.21 -11.22
N PHE A 39 -12.92 -29.32 -11.21
CA PHE A 39 -13.05 -28.25 -10.22
C PHE A 39 -14.38 -28.44 -9.47
N SER A 40 -15.49 -27.92 -10.01
CA SER A 40 -16.84 -28.17 -9.51
C SER A 40 -17.90 -27.72 -10.51
N SER A 41 -19.14 -28.20 -10.34
CA SER A 41 -20.29 -27.74 -11.13
C SER A 41 -20.62 -26.26 -10.89
N HIS A 42 -20.35 -25.75 -9.69
CA HIS A 42 -20.49 -24.34 -9.35
C HIS A 42 -19.48 -23.48 -10.12
N ASP A 43 -18.21 -23.90 -10.18
CA ASP A 43 -17.15 -23.18 -10.87
C ASP A 43 -17.38 -23.13 -12.39
N ALA A 44 -17.94 -24.20 -12.95
CA ALA A 44 -18.36 -24.24 -14.35
C ALA A 44 -19.49 -23.24 -14.64
N ALA A 45 -20.47 -23.09 -13.72
CA ALA A 45 -21.53 -22.10 -13.84
C ALA A 45 -21.00 -20.66 -13.66
N ALA A 46 -20.08 -20.44 -12.72
CA ALA A 46 -19.44 -19.15 -12.49
C ALA A 46 -18.59 -18.69 -13.68
N SER A 47 -17.99 -19.64 -14.42
CA SER A 47 -17.13 -19.37 -15.59
C SER A 47 -17.89 -19.26 -16.93
N GLU A 48 -19.23 -19.27 -16.91
CA GLU A 48 -20.08 -19.31 -18.12
C GLU A 48 -19.84 -18.11 -19.06
N ARG A 49 -19.55 -16.94 -18.48
CA ARG A 49 -19.25 -15.72 -19.24
C ARG A 49 -17.93 -15.87 -20.01
N GLU A 50 -16.89 -16.36 -19.36
CA GLU A 50 -15.57 -16.60 -19.95
C GLU A 50 -15.63 -17.68 -21.03
N LEU A 51 -16.35 -18.78 -20.75
CA LEU A 51 -16.61 -19.85 -21.72
C LEU A 51 -17.32 -19.32 -22.98
N SER A 52 -18.35 -18.49 -22.78
CA SER A 52 -19.09 -17.86 -23.88
C SER A 52 -18.23 -16.91 -24.70
N LEU A 53 -17.34 -16.15 -24.04
CA LEU A 53 -16.40 -15.25 -24.72
C LEU A 53 -15.41 -16.03 -25.60
N VAL A 54 -14.81 -17.11 -25.08
CA VAL A 54 -13.89 -17.97 -25.85
C VAL A 54 -14.62 -18.59 -27.05
N ARG A 55 -15.85 -19.07 -26.85
CA ARG A 55 -16.70 -19.61 -27.93
C ARG A 55 -16.98 -18.57 -29.00
N GLN A 56 -17.36 -17.35 -28.61
CA GLN A 56 -17.69 -16.29 -29.54
C GLN A 56 -16.46 -15.90 -30.37
N MET A 57 -15.31 -15.65 -29.72
CA MET A 57 -14.08 -15.32 -30.42
C MET A 57 -13.70 -16.42 -31.42
N ARG A 58 -13.82 -17.69 -31.04
CA ARG A 58 -13.53 -18.80 -31.95
C ARG A 58 -14.50 -18.87 -33.13
N SER A 59 -15.79 -18.68 -32.89
CA SER A 59 -16.80 -18.66 -33.96
C SER A 59 -16.57 -17.49 -34.92
N ASP A 60 -16.12 -16.34 -34.42
CA ASP A 60 -15.77 -15.20 -35.26
C ASP A 60 -14.53 -15.47 -36.12
N LEU A 61 -13.60 -16.34 -35.69
CA LEU A 61 -12.49 -16.80 -36.52
C LEU A 61 -12.92 -17.64 -37.73
N GLU A 62 -14.04 -18.37 -37.63
CA GLU A 62 -14.59 -19.22 -38.70
C GLU A 62 -15.19 -18.41 -39.86
N LYS A 63 -15.61 -17.16 -39.58
CA LYS A 63 -16.20 -16.27 -40.59
C LYS A 63 -15.15 -15.85 -41.63
N GLN A 64 -15.58 -15.69 -42.88
CA GLN A 64 -14.69 -15.16 -43.93
C GLN A 64 -14.29 -13.72 -43.59
N PRO A 65 -13.02 -13.35 -43.73
CA PRO A 65 -12.55 -11.99 -43.50
C PRO A 65 -13.16 -11.04 -44.54
N SER A 66 -13.59 -9.85 -44.09
CA SER A 66 -14.02 -8.78 -45.00
C SER A 66 -12.79 -8.05 -45.56
N PRO A 67 -12.78 -7.68 -46.86
CA PRO A 67 -11.60 -7.17 -47.55
C PRO A 67 -11.21 -5.72 -47.21
N SER A 68 -11.93 -5.01 -46.33
CA SER A 68 -11.60 -3.62 -46.01
C SER A 68 -10.41 -3.50 -45.04
N PRO A 69 -9.57 -2.44 -45.14
CA PRO A 69 -8.44 -2.25 -44.22
C PRO A 69 -8.85 -2.17 -42.74
N THR A 70 -9.96 -1.50 -42.42
CA THR A 70 -10.52 -1.42 -41.06
C THR A 70 -10.97 -2.80 -40.55
N SER A 71 -11.47 -3.65 -41.46
CA SER A 71 -11.82 -5.04 -41.14
C SER A 71 -10.56 -5.86 -40.85
N ALA A 72 -9.48 -5.66 -41.59
CA ALA A 72 -8.22 -6.37 -41.38
C ALA A 72 -7.57 -6.06 -40.02
N GLU A 73 -7.57 -4.80 -39.56
CA GLU A 73 -7.07 -4.47 -38.22
C GLU A 73 -7.96 -5.07 -37.11
N SER A 74 -9.28 -5.01 -37.28
CA SER A 74 -10.24 -5.66 -36.36
C SER A 74 -10.03 -7.18 -36.31
N ARG A 75 -9.72 -7.80 -37.45
CA ARG A 75 -9.39 -9.23 -37.57
C ARG A 75 -8.12 -9.57 -36.79
N LEU A 76 -7.12 -8.68 -36.83
CA LEU A 76 -5.86 -8.81 -36.12
C LEU A 76 -6.05 -8.74 -34.59
N ASP A 77 -6.88 -7.81 -34.11
CA ASP A 77 -7.26 -7.73 -32.68
C ASP A 77 -7.97 -9.01 -32.21
N LEU A 78 -8.94 -9.49 -32.99
CA LEU A 78 -9.66 -10.74 -32.71
C LEU A 78 -8.70 -11.94 -32.60
N LEU A 79 -7.79 -12.11 -33.56
CA LEU A 79 -6.81 -13.20 -33.56
C LEU A 79 -5.91 -13.15 -32.32
N ARG A 80 -5.41 -11.96 -31.96
CA ARG A 80 -4.56 -11.75 -30.77
C ARG A 80 -5.31 -12.07 -29.48
N ARG A 81 -6.53 -11.54 -29.33
CA ARG A 81 -7.37 -11.81 -28.15
C ARG A 81 -7.70 -13.29 -28.02
N TYR A 82 -8.02 -13.95 -29.13
CA TYR A 82 -8.26 -15.38 -29.11
C TYR A 82 -6.99 -16.17 -28.76
N PHE A 83 -5.84 -15.83 -29.33
CA PHE A 83 -4.55 -16.46 -29.00
C PHE A 83 -4.23 -16.35 -27.50
N ARG A 84 -4.43 -15.17 -26.91
CA ARG A 84 -4.26 -14.97 -25.46
C ARG A 84 -5.25 -15.82 -24.66
N ALA A 85 -6.52 -15.77 -25.00
CA ALA A 85 -7.56 -16.52 -24.30
C ALA A 85 -7.31 -18.03 -24.34
N ILE A 86 -6.97 -18.59 -25.50
CA ILE A 86 -6.69 -20.03 -25.62
C ILE A 86 -5.39 -20.43 -24.89
N SER A 87 -4.39 -19.54 -24.86
CA SER A 87 -3.17 -19.76 -24.06
C SER A 87 -3.43 -19.73 -22.55
N VAL A 88 -4.37 -18.91 -22.09
CA VAL A 88 -4.83 -18.93 -20.68
C VAL A 88 -5.57 -20.23 -20.37
N VAL A 89 -6.43 -20.69 -21.27
CA VAL A 89 -7.12 -21.99 -21.15
C VAL A 89 -6.10 -23.13 -21.06
N GLU A 90 -5.07 -23.15 -21.91
CA GLU A 90 -3.98 -24.13 -21.84
C GLU A 90 -3.30 -24.13 -20.46
N ARG A 91 -2.89 -22.95 -19.98
CA ARG A 91 -2.16 -22.79 -18.72
C ARG A 91 -2.99 -23.15 -17.49
N ARG A 92 -4.26 -22.73 -17.45
CA ARG A 92 -5.12 -22.86 -16.25
C ARG A 92 -5.82 -24.21 -16.17
N LEU A 93 -6.26 -24.75 -17.31
CA LEU A 93 -7.08 -25.96 -17.33
C LEU A 93 -6.31 -27.21 -17.74
N GLY A 94 -5.16 -27.06 -18.42
CA GLY A 94 -4.29 -28.17 -18.84
C GLY A 94 -4.93 -29.18 -19.83
N CYS A 95 -6.19 -29.00 -20.19
CA CYS A 95 -7.07 -30.09 -20.63
C CYS A 95 -7.40 -30.13 -22.12
N VAL A 96 -6.69 -29.35 -22.92
CA VAL A 96 -7.10 -29.15 -24.30
C VAL A 96 -6.55 -30.24 -25.24
N SER A 97 -5.75 -31.17 -24.71
CA SER A 97 -5.19 -32.33 -25.43
C SER A 97 -6.24 -33.37 -25.84
N SER A 98 -7.50 -33.25 -25.41
CA SER A 98 -8.60 -34.11 -25.86
C SER A 98 -9.46 -33.47 -26.97
N ILE A 99 -9.32 -32.16 -27.20
CA ILE A 99 -10.09 -31.43 -28.23
C ILE A 99 -9.37 -31.56 -29.57
N SER A 100 -10.09 -32.05 -30.59
CA SER A 100 -9.56 -32.13 -31.95
C SER A 100 -9.80 -30.81 -32.68
N PHE A 101 -8.74 -30.10 -33.02
CA PHE A 101 -8.78 -28.91 -33.87
C PHE A 101 -8.53 -29.29 -35.32
N THR A 102 -9.28 -28.71 -36.25
CA THR A 102 -9.14 -29.00 -37.69
C THR A 102 -8.91 -27.72 -38.48
N TRP A 103 -7.73 -27.63 -39.08
CA TRP A 103 -7.33 -26.51 -39.93
C TRP A 103 -6.99 -26.98 -41.34
N TYR A 104 -7.35 -26.13 -42.31
CA TYR A 104 -7.05 -26.31 -43.72
C TYR A 104 -5.75 -25.60 -44.06
N ASP A 105 -5.02 -26.17 -45.01
CA ASP A 105 -3.81 -25.56 -45.53
C ASP A 105 -4.14 -24.26 -46.30
N ALA A 106 -3.36 -23.20 -46.05
CA ALA A 106 -3.57 -21.87 -46.59
C ALA A 106 -3.35 -21.81 -48.11
N PHE A 107 -2.40 -22.58 -48.64
CA PHE A 107 -2.01 -22.58 -50.05
C PHE A 107 -2.63 -23.75 -50.83
N ARG A 108 -3.02 -24.83 -50.12
CA ARG A 108 -3.68 -26.01 -50.67
C ARG A 108 -4.98 -26.29 -49.91
N SER A 109 -6.01 -25.50 -50.17
CA SER A 109 -7.30 -25.54 -49.44
C SER A 109 -8.02 -26.89 -49.40
N ASN A 110 -7.65 -27.85 -50.27
CA ASN A 110 -8.15 -29.22 -50.25
C ASN A 110 -7.43 -30.14 -49.25
N LYS A 111 -6.32 -29.69 -48.64
CA LYS A 111 -5.57 -30.39 -47.60
C LYS A 111 -5.96 -29.84 -46.23
N LYS A 112 -6.03 -30.72 -45.24
CA LYS A 112 -6.34 -30.39 -43.84
C LYS A 112 -5.61 -31.32 -42.88
N ALA A 113 -5.40 -30.86 -41.67
CA ALA A 113 -4.95 -31.68 -40.54
C ALA A 113 -5.94 -31.53 -39.37
N SER A 114 -6.15 -32.62 -38.64
CA SER A 114 -7.00 -32.67 -37.45
C SER A 114 -6.19 -33.25 -36.30
N LEU A 115 -5.77 -32.39 -35.35
CA LEU A 115 -4.88 -32.79 -34.25
C LEU A 115 -5.53 -32.47 -32.90
N LYS A 116 -5.30 -33.37 -31.93
CA LYS A 116 -5.70 -33.16 -30.54
C LYS A 116 -4.63 -32.42 -29.75
N ALA A 117 -4.23 -31.26 -30.25
CA ALA A 117 -3.16 -30.46 -29.68
C ALA A 117 -3.54 -28.98 -29.73
N ILE A 118 -3.56 -28.31 -28.59
CA ILE A 118 -3.78 -26.86 -28.53
C ILE A 118 -2.62 -26.07 -29.15
N GLY A 119 -1.40 -26.63 -29.12
CA GLY A 119 -0.28 -26.07 -29.88
C GLY A 119 -0.60 -25.94 -31.37
N PHE A 120 -1.37 -26.88 -31.95
CA PHE A 120 -1.84 -26.81 -33.33
C PHE A 120 -2.82 -25.65 -33.57
N GLU A 121 -3.78 -25.46 -32.66
CA GLU A 121 -4.71 -24.33 -32.71
C GLU A 121 -3.97 -23.00 -32.62
N LYS A 122 -3.05 -22.86 -31.66
CA LYS A 122 -2.23 -21.66 -31.46
C LYS A 122 -1.33 -21.37 -32.67
N ALA A 123 -0.67 -22.38 -33.22
CA ALA A 123 0.17 -22.23 -34.41
C ALA A 123 -0.64 -21.76 -35.63
N ALA A 124 -1.85 -22.29 -35.84
CA ALA A 124 -2.72 -21.87 -36.93
C ALA A 124 -3.22 -20.42 -36.76
N VAL A 125 -3.58 -20.02 -35.54
CA VAL A 125 -3.95 -18.64 -35.21
C VAL A 125 -2.76 -17.69 -35.43
N LEU A 126 -1.56 -18.09 -35.00
CA LEU A 126 -0.33 -17.33 -35.18
C LEU A 126 -0.01 -17.14 -36.67
N PHE A 127 -0.14 -18.21 -37.47
CA PHE A 127 -0.03 -18.12 -38.94
C PHE A 127 -0.99 -17.07 -39.50
N ASN A 128 -2.25 -17.06 -39.07
CA ASN A 128 -3.23 -16.08 -39.52
C ASN A 128 -2.88 -14.64 -39.09
N ILE A 129 -2.26 -14.43 -37.93
CA ILE A 129 -1.76 -13.10 -37.52
C ILE A 129 -0.69 -12.61 -38.52
N GLY A 130 0.25 -13.48 -38.90
CA GLY A 130 1.26 -13.16 -39.91
C GLY A 130 0.65 -12.90 -41.28
N ALA A 131 -0.35 -13.72 -41.65
CA ALA A 131 -1.08 -13.58 -42.90
C ALA A 131 -1.79 -12.23 -43.01
N VAL A 132 -2.53 -11.81 -41.99
CA VAL A 132 -3.25 -10.53 -41.99
C VAL A 132 -2.28 -9.34 -42.03
N HIS A 133 -1.15 -9.39 -41.29
CA HIS A 133 -0.11 -8.35 -41.43
C HIS A 133 0.43 -8.25 -42.87
N SER A 134 0.69 -9.39 -43.51
CA SER A 134 1.16 -9.40 -44.91
C SER A 134 0.12 -8.83 -45.89
N GLN A 135 -1.17 -9.08 -45.65
CA GLN A 135 -2.27 -8.55 -46.46
C GLN A 135 -2.38 -7.03 -46.30
N ILE A 136 -2.34 -6.52 -45.06
CA ILE A 136 -2.35 -5.07 -44.77
C ILE A 136 -1.12 -4.39 -45.39
N GLY A 137 0.06 -5.00 -45.28
CA GLY A 137 1.28 -4.48 -45.90
C GLY A 137 1.19 -4.42 -47.43
N SER A 138 0.58 -5.44 -48.06
CA SER A 138 0.45 -5.52 -49.51
C SER A 138 -0.53 -4.50 -50.13
N THR A 139 -1.50 -4.01 -49.35
CA THR A 139 -2.51 -3.05 -49.81
C THR A 139 -2.16 -1.58 -49.49
N ALA A 140 -1.03 -1.33 -48.84
CA ALA A 140 -0.58 0.00 -48.49
C ALA A 140 -0.27 0.88 -49.72
N GLU A 141 -0.64 2.16 -49.65
CA GLU A 141 -0.42 3.14 -50.72
C GLU A 141 1.04 3.59 -50.76
N ARG A 142 1.85 2.92 -51.59
CA ARG A 142 3.30 3.13 -51.63
C ARG A 142 3.78 4.40 -52.35
N ASP A 143 2.89 5.18 -52.93
CA ASP A 143 3.26 6.45 -53.55
C ASP A 143 3.64 7.50 -52.49
N THR A 144 3.10 7.38 -51.27
CA THR A 144 3.36 8.27 -50.14
C THR A 144 4.51 7.77 -49.24
N VAL A 145 5.18 8.68 -48.52
CA VAL A 145 6.23 8.32 -47.56
C VAL A 145 5.63 7.52 -46.39
N GLU A 146 4.45 7.92 -45.96
CA GLU A 146 3.67 7.33 -44.88
C GLU A 146 3.27 5.90 -45.24
N GLY A 147 2.74 5.68 -46.44
CA GLY A 147 2.35 4.34 -46.90
C GLY A 147 3.53 3.39 -47.06
N ARG A 148 4.70 3.86 -47.51
CA ARG A 148 5.94 3.04 -47.52
C ARG A 148 6.38 2.64 -46.12
N LYS A 149 6.37 3.58 -45.15
CA LYS A 149 6.68 3.29 -43.74
C LYS A 149 5.68 2.31 -43.13
N PHE A 150 4.41 2.46 -43.46
CA PHE A 150 3.34 1.58 -42.99
C PHE A 150 3.49 0.16 -43.54
N ALA A 151 3.72 0.01 -44.85
CA ALA A 151 3.98 -1.29 -45.50
C ALA A 151 5.20 -1.98 -44.87
N TYR A 152 6.30 -1.24 -44.73
CA TYR A 152 7.52 -1.70 -44.08
C TYR A 152 7.24 -2.28 -42.68
N ALA A 153 6.58 -1.49 -41.81
CA ALA A 153 6.28 -1.92 -40.45
C ALA A 153 5.39 -3.18 -40.41
N LYS A 154 4.42 -3.30 -41.32
CA LYS A 154 3.53 -4.47 -41.40
C LYS A 154 4.28 -5.72 -41.86
N PHE A 155 5.17 -5.62 -42.83
CA PHE A 155 6.00 -6.76 -43.24
C PHE A 155 7.00 -7.17 -42.16
N GLN A 156 7.59 -6.24 -41.40
CA GLN A 156 8.42 -6.59 -40.24
C GLN A 156 7.63 -7.36 -39.17
N LYS A 157 6.39 -6.92 -38.89
CA LYS A 157 5.50 -7.62 -37.95
C LYS A 157 5.08 -9.00 -38.46
N ALA A 158 4.82 -9.14 -39.76
CA ALA A 158 4.56 -10.45 -40.36
C ALA A 158 5.80 -11.37 -40.25
N ALA A 159 7.00 -10.85 -40.52
CA ALA A 159 8.24 -11.60 -40.39
C ALA A 159 8.45 -12.14 -38.97
N GLY A 160 8.34 -11.28 -37.94
CA GLY A 160 8.50 -11.72 -36.55
C GLY A 160 7.45 -12.74 -36.09
N VAL A 161 6.22 -12.65 -36.62
CA VAL A 161 5.19 -13.66 -36.35
C VAL A 161 5.53 -15.02 -36.98
N PHE A 162 6.06 -15.04 -38.21
CA PHE A 162 6.49 -16.28 -38.86
C PHE A 162 7.77 -16.85 -38.26
N GLU A 163 8.68 -15.99 -37.77
CA GLU A 163 9.85 -16.41 -36.99
C GLU A 163 9.42 -17.12 -35.69
N LEU A 164 8.48 -16.53 -34.95
CA LEU A 164 7.91 -17.18 -33.76
C LEU A 164 7.19 -18.49 -34.12
N LEU A 165 6.49 -18.54 -35.26
CA LEU A 165 5.85 -19.78 -35.73
C LEU A 165 6.87 -20.86 -36.08
N LYS A 166 8.02 -20.50 -36.65
CA LYS A 166 9.11 -21.43 -36.97
C LYS A 166 9.62 -22.15 -35.73
N GLU A 167 9.74 -21.44 -34.60
CA GLU A 167 10.13 -22.01 -33.31
C GLU A 167 9.03 -22.89 -32.69
N ASN A 168 7.77 -22.69 -33.09
CA ASN A 168 6.59 -23.39 -32.59
C ASN A 168 5.95 -24.32 -33.65
N ALA A 169 6.76 -24.83 -34.59
CA ALA A 169 6.29 -25.71 -35.65
C ALA A 169 5.66 -27.00 -35.09
N VAL A 170 4.57 -27.47 -35.72
CA VAL A 170 3.75 -28.56 -35.18
C VAL A 170 3.91 -29.82 -36.01
N VAL A 171 4.41 -30.89 -35.38
CA VAL A 171 4.54 -32.20 -36.03
C VAL A 171 3.16 -32.76 -36.39
N GLY A 172 3.02 -33.25 -37.63
CA GLY A 172 1.76 -33.80 -38.14
C GLY A 172 0.74 -32.78 -38.64
N ALA A 173 1.09 -31.48 -38.64
CA ALA A 173 0.29 -30.42 -39.23
C ALA A 173 0.38 -30.38 -40.77
N THR A 174 -0.37 -29.46 -41.38
CA THR A 174 -0.25 -29.14 -42.82
C THR A 174 1.09 -28.45 -43.13
N VAL A 175 1.55 -28.53 -44.39
CA VAL A 175 2.88 -28.06 -44.81
C VAL A 175 3.09 -26.59 -44.50
N ASP A 176 2.04 -25.78 -44.59
CA ASP A 176 2.07 -24.35 -44.27
C ASP A 176 2.46 -24.00 -42.81
N LEU A 177 2.35 -24.96 -41.86
CA LEU A 177 2.75 -24.81 -40.45
C LEU A 177 4.08 -25.50 -40.11
N THR A 178 4.83 -25.95 -41.10
CA THR A 178 6.18 -26.49 -40.92
C THR A 178 7.20 -25.38 -40.69
N ALA A 179 8.33 -25.70 -40.06
CA ALA A 179 9.42 -24.75 -39.84
C ALA A 179 10.00 -24.24 -41.17
N GLU A 180 10.05 -25.10 -42.20
CA GLU A 180 10.51 -24.77 -43.54
C GLU A 180 9.61 -23.72 -44.20
N CYS A 181 8.27 -23.91 -44.14
CA CYS A 181 7.32 -22.94 -44.68
C CYS A 181 7.35 -21.63 -43.90
N ALA A 182 7.34 -21.69 -42.56
CA ALA A 182 7.39 -20.51 -41.71
C ALA A 182 8.67 -19.69 -41.95
N GLY A 183 9.84 -20.34 -42.02
CA GLY A 183 11.10 -19.68 -42.33
C GLY A 183 11.16 -19.09 -43.75
N MET A 184 10.54 -19.75 -44.73
CA MET A 184 10.42 -19.19 -46.08
C MET A 184 9.55 -17.93 -46.07
N LEU A 185 8.39 -17.96 -45.40
CA LEU A 185 7.49 -16.81 -45.28
C LEU A 185 8.13 -15.66 -44.52
N GLU A 186 8.85 -15.93 -43.42
CA GLU A 186 9.68 -14.97 -42.70
C GLU A 186 10.63 -14.24 -43.67
N ARG A 187 11.39 -15.01 -44.46
CA ARG A 187 12.36 -14.45 -45.41
C ARG A 187 11.70 -13.65 -46.53
N LEU A 188 10.54 -14.09 -47.02
CA LEU A 188 9.75 -13.36 -47.99
C LEU A 188 9.26 -12.01 -47.43
N MET A 189 8.76 -11.99 -46.19
CA MET A 189 8.31 -10.76 -45.54
C MET A 189 9.47 -9.78 -45.32
N LEU A 190 10.65 -10.26 -44.91
CA LEU A 190 11.87 -9.44 -44.81
C LEU A 190 12.31 -8.89 -46.16
N ALA A 191 12.20 -9.68 -47.24
CA ALA A 191 12.49 -9.21 -48.59
C ALA A 191 11.57 -8.05 -49.00
N GLN A 192 10.26 -8.17 -48.75
CA GLN A 192 9.27 -7.14 -49.04
C GLN A 192 9.46 -5.88 -48.17
N ALA A 193 9.83 -6.04 -46.90
CA ALA A 193 10.21 -4.92 -46.03
C ALA A 193 11.47 -4.20 -46.53
N GLN A 194 12.50 -4.95 -46.95
CA GLN A 194 13.72 -4.40 -47.51
C GLN A 194 13.46 -3.68 -48.85
N GLU A 195 12.53 -4.18 -49.68
CA GLU A 195 12.03 -3.46 -50.86
C GLU A 195 11.39 -2.12 -50.48
N CYS A 196 10.55 -2.05 -49.44
CA CYS A 196 10.00 -0.77 -48.98
C CYS A 196 11.10 0.22 -48.55
N MET A 197 12.18 -0.28 -47.93
CA MET A 197 13.34 0.54 -47.57
C MET A 197 14.15 0.97 -48.79
N PHE A 198 14.24 0.12 -49.82
CA PHE A 198 14.83 0.49 -51.11
C PHE A 198 14.06 1.65 -51.76
N ASP A 199 12.73 1.52 -51.88
CA ASP A 199 11.86 2.58 -52.42
C ASP A 199 12.06 3.90 -51.64
N LYS A 200 12.23 3.80 -50.32
CA LYS A 200 12.51 4.96 -49.47
C LYS A 200 13.88 5.60 -49.74
N VAL A 201 14.98 4.84 -49.78
CA VAL A 201 16.32 5.43 -49.98
C VAL A 201 16.48 6.04 -51.37
N ILE A 202 15.79 5.48 -52.38
CA ILE A 202 15.70 6.05 -53.72
C ILE A 202 14.91 7.36 -53.70
N ALA A 203 13.74 7.39 -53.05
CA ALA A 203 12.92 8.59 -52.94
C ALA A 203 13.61 9.73 -52.16
N ASP A 204 14.41 9.39 -51.14
CA ASP A 204 15.19 10.34 -50.33
C ASP A 204 16.47 10.83 -51.06
N ALA A 205 16.65 10.47 -52.35
CA ALA A 205 17.81 10.82 -53.18
C ALA A 205 19.17 10.50 -52.51
N LYS A 206 19.26 9.35 -51.82
CA LYS A 206 20.52 8.88 -51.23
C LYS A 206 21.53 8.48 -52.33
N GLY A 207 22.82 8.51 -51.99
CA GLY A 207 23.90 8.18 -52.94
C GLY A 207 23.77 6.76 -53.52
N ALA A 208 24.19 6.59 -54.78
CA ALA A 208 24.02 5.36 -55.56
C ALA A 208 24.57 4.11 -54.87
N ILE A 209 25.69 4.23 -54.15
CA ILE A 209 26.29 3.13 -53.38
C ILE A 209 25.38 2.66 -52.24
N LEU A 210 24.72 3.57 -51.51
CA LEU A 210 23.81 3.16 -50.43
C LEU A 210 22.60 2.43 -51.02
N CYS A 211 22.00 2.99 -52.07
CA CYS A 211 20.87 2.36 -52.76
C CYS A 211 21.24 0.98 -53.33
N SER A 212 22.45 0.84 -53.88
CA SER A 212 22.99 -0.45 -54.34
C SER A 212 23.06 -1.48 -53.21
N LYS A 213 23.61 -1.10 -52.05
CA LYS A 213 23.71 -1.99 -50.88
C LYS A 213 22.35 -2.45 -50.37
N VAL A 214 21.37 -1.55 -50.34
CA VAL A 214 20.00 -1.85 -49.89
C VAL A 214 19.30 -2.78 -50.89
N ALA A 215 19.43 -2.53 -52.20
CA ALA A 215 18.90 -3.40 -53.26
C ALA A 215 19.54 -4.80 -53.23
N LYS A 216 20.87 -4.89 -53.04
CA LYS A 216 21.56 -6.18 -52.95
C LYS A 216 21.04 -7.01 -51.78
N GLN A 217 20.73 -6.38 -50.65
CA GLN A 217 20.14 -7.09 -49.52
C GLN A 217 18.73 -7.60 -49.84
N ALA A 218 17.89 -6.80 -50.51
CA ALA A 218 16.56 -7.25 -50.94
C ALA A 218 16.66 -8.48 -51.87
N ALA A 219 17.60 -8.43 -52.82
CA ALA A 219 17.90 -9.56 -53.71
C ALA A 219 18.32 -10.82 -52.94
N SER A 220 19.11 -10.66 -51.88
CA SER A 220 19.60 -11.77 -51.04
C SER A 220 18.44 -12.43 -50.29
N PHE A 221 17.58 -11.64 -49.63
CA PHE A 221 16.39 -12.17 -48.96
C PHE A 221 15.43 -12.87 -49.94
N TYR A 222 15.19 -12.30 -51.13
CA TYR A 222 14.38 -12.98 -52.16
C TYR A 222 15.04 -14.26 -52.68
N SER A 223 16.36 -14.30 -52.84
CA SER A 223 17.09 -15.50 -53.27
C SER A 223 17.01 -16.62 -52.24
N GLU A 224 17.08 -16.29 -50.96
CA GLU A 224 16.91 -17.25 -49.86
C GLU A 224 15.47 -17.77 -49.80
N ALA A 225 14.47 -16.89 -49.94
CA ALA A 225 13.07 -17.30 -50.04
C ALA A 225 12.83 -18.21 -51.26
N TYR A 226 13.44 -17.90 -52.42
CA TYR A 226 13.35 -18.73 -53.63
C TYR A 226 14.00 -20.11 -53.43
N SER A 227 15.16 -20.16 -52.77
CA SER A 227 15.86 -21.41 -52.48
C SER A 227 15.00 -22.30 -51.57
N ALA A 228 14.36 -21.72 -50.56
CA ALA A 228 13.42 -22.45 -49.70
C ALA A 228 12.16 -22.91 -50.46
N LEU A 229 11.58 -22.05 -51.33
CA LEU A 229 10.41 -22.40 -52.16
C LEU A 229 10.65 -23.56 -53.14
N THR A 230 11.89 -23.77 -53.55
CA THR A 230 12.28 -24.82 -54.51
C THR A 230 12.89 -26.05 -53.84
N ALA A 231 13.02 -26.04 -52.51
CA ALA A 231 13.46 -27.18 -51.71
C ALA A 231 12.26 -27.98 -51.18
N SER A 232 12.49 -29.27 -50.91
CA SER A 232 11.50 -30.11 -50.23
C SER A 232 11.31 -29.62 -48.77
N PRO A 233 10.08 -29.56 -48.21
CA PRO A 233 8.81 -30.05 -48.77
C PRO A 233 7.99 -29.02 -49.58
N LEU A 234 8.56 -27.84 -49.91
CA LEU A 234 7.81 -26.71 -50.49
C LEU A 234 7.76 -26.70 -52.02
N ASP A 235 8.65 -27.44 -52.69
CA ASP A 235 8.85 -27.48 -54.15
C ASP A 235 7.58 -27.74 -54.99
N GLN A 236 6.56 -28.37 -54.39
CA GLN A 236 5.25 -28.64 -55.01
C GLN A 236 4.07 -28.02 -54.23
N HIS A 237 4.36 -27.30 -53.15
CA HIS A 237 3.36 -26.77 -52.23
C HIS A 237 2.75 -25.45 -52.69
N PHE A 238 3.55 -24.58 -53.30
CA PHE A 238 3.11 -23.26 -53.76
C PHE A 238 2.67 -23.27 -55.22
N ASP A 239 1.90 -22.27 -55.62
CA ASP A 239 1.60 -22.05 -57.03
C ASP A 239 2.84 -21.57 -57.77
N ARG A 240 3.00 -22.04 -59.02
CA ARG A 240 4.17 -21.68 -59.85
C ARG A 240 4.33 -20.16 -60.02
N ALA A 241 3.23 -19.41 -59.97
CA ALA A 241 3.25 -17.94 -60.02
C ALA A 241 4.02 -17.32 -58.83
N TRP A 242 3.95 -17.89 -57.62
CA TRP A 242 4.73 -17.44 -56.47
C TRP A 242 6.22 -17.67 -56.69
N VAL A 243 6.60 -18.88 -57.13
CA VAL A 243 7.99 -19.24 -57.43
C VAL A 243 8.57 -18.29 -58.48
N SER A 244 7.84 -18.05 -59.57
CA SER A 244 8.22 -17.08 -60.61
C SER A 244 8.32 -15.64 -60.10
N HIS A 245 7.39 -15.20 -59.23
CA HIS A 245 7.41 -13.87 -58.65
C HIS A 245 8.66 -13.63 -57.79
N VAL A 246 8.96 -14.55 -56.86
CA VAL A 246 10.10 -14.44 -55.95
C VAL A 246 11.42 -14.52 -56.73
N GLN A 247 11.52 -15.42 -57.72
CA GLN A 247 12.69 -15.52 -58.60
C GLN A 247 12.95 -14.22 -59.37
N LEU A 248 11.90 -13.62 -59.95
CA LEU A 248 12.02 -12.35 -60.67
C LEU A 248 12.42 -11.21 -59.76
N LYS A 249 11.84 -11.11 -58.56
CA LYS A 249 12.21 -10.09 -57.58
C LYS A 249 13.66 -10.23 -57.15
N ALA A 250 14.15 -11.45 -56.91
CA ALA A 250 15.56 -11.71 -56.62
C ALA A 250 16.49 -11.19 -57.74
N ALA A 251 16.19 -11.58 -58.99
CA ALA A 251 16.97 -11.16 -60.15
C ALA A 251 16.88 -9.64 -60.42
N TYR A 252 15.68 -9.06 -60.28
CA TYR A 252 15.44 -7.63 -60.43
C TYR A 252 16.28 -6.81 -59.46
N PHE A 253 16.20 -7.11 -58.17
CA PHE A 253 16.95 -6.36 -57.16
C PHE A 253 18.46 -6.58 -57.26
N TYR A 254 18.92 -7.77 -57.69
CA TYR A 254 20.33 -7.98 -57.98
C TYR A 254 20.80 -7.11 -59.15
N ALA A 255 20.01 -7.05 -60.21
CA ALA A 255 20.29 -6.25 -61.39
C ALA A 255 20.25 -4.74 -61.09
N GLU A 256 19.28 -4.28 -60.30
CA GLU A 256 19.18 -2.90 -59.83
C GLU A 256 20.39 -2.53 -58.96
N ALA A 257 20.79 -3.41 -58.03
CA ALA A 257 21.98 -3.23 -57.20
C ALA A 257 23.26 -3.08 -58.03
N ALA A 258 23.43 -3.95 -59.04
CA ALA A 258 24.55 -3.87 -59.97
C ALA A 258 24.53 -2.59 -60.79
N ALA A 259 23.38 -2.19 -61.34
CA ALA A 259 23.22 -0.98 -62.14
C ALA A 259 23.52 0.32 -61.36
N LEU A 260 23.19 0.33 -60.07
CA LEU A 260 23.52 1.42 -59.15
C LEU A 260 25.01 1.44 -58.80
N TYR A 261 25.60 0.28 -58.47
CA TYR A 261 27.04 0.15 -58.19
C TYR A 261 27.91 0.56 -59.38
N CYS A 262 27.50 0.16 -60.59
CA CYS A 262 28.17 0.51 -61.83
C CYS A 262 28.21 2.03 -62.08
N THR A 263 27.29 2.80 -61.50
CA THR A 263 27.33 4.27 -61.61
C THR A 263 28.52 4.83 -60.84
N ASP A 264 28.86 4.28 -59.68
CA ASP A 264 30.04 4.68 -58.89
C ASP A 264 31.34 4.19 -59.53
N LEU A 265 31.36 2.97 -60.10
CA LEU A 265 32.50 2.50 -60.90
C LEU A 265 32.77 3.41 -62.10
N HIS A 266 31.71 3.85 -62.78
CA HIS A 266 31.82 4.78 -63.90
C HIS A 266 32.40 6.13 -63.47
N GLU A 267 31.97 6.67 -62.33
CA GLU A 267 32.51 7.91 -61.76
C GLU A 267 33.99 7.78 -61.35
N LYS A 268 34.43 6.57 -60.98
CA LYS A 268 35.84 6.25 -60.65
C LYS A 268 36.66 5.83 -61.87
N GLU A 269 36.06 5.84 -63.06
CA GLU A 269 36.66 5.38 -64.30
C GLU A 269 37.05 3.89 -64.30
N ASP A 270 36.50 3.06 -63.40
CA ASP A 270 36.73 1.61 -63.31
C ASP A 270 35.85 0.83 -64.34
N ILE A 271 35.96 1.21 -65.62
CA ILE A 271 35.04 0.78 -66.69
C ILE A 271 35.15 -0.71 -67.00
N GLY A 272 36.33 -1.32 -66.83
CA GLY A 272 36.52 -2.76 -67.04
C GLY A 272 35.59 -3.59 -66.14
N GLU A 273 35.56 -3.27 -64.84
CA GLU A 273 34.68 -3.92 -63.86
C GLU A 273 33.21 -3.60 -64.11
N GLU A 274 32.89 -2.35 -64.47
CA GLU A 274 31.55 -1.92 -64.84
C GLU A 274 30.94 -2.82 -65.92
N ILE A 275 31.67 -3.04 -67.03
CA ILE A 275 31.23 -3.89 -68.14
C ILE A 275 31.00 -5.33 -67.68
N ALA A 276 31.90 -5.88 -66.87
CA ALA A 276 31.79 -7.25 -66.38
C ALA A 276 30.53 -7.45 -65.51
N ARG A 277 30.27 -6.52 -64.58
CA ARG A 277 29.09 -6.55 -63.71
C ARG A 277 27.79 -6.35 -64.48
N LEU A 278 27.74 -5.41 -65.42
CA LEU A 278 26.57 -5.19 -66.27
C LEU A 278 26.23 -6.42 -67.12
N LYS A 279 27.22 -7.08 -67.73
CA LYS A 279 27.02 -8.32 -68.49
C LYS A 279 26.44 -9.44 -67.62
N LEU A 280 27.00 -9.65 -66.43
CA LEU A 280 26.53 -10.67 -65.49
C LEU A 280 25.07 -10.42 -65.07
N ALA A 281 24.75 -9.19 -64.70
CA ALA A 281 23.43 -8.82 -64.23
C ALA A 281 22.36 -8.91 -65.34
N VAL A 282 22.67 -8.45 -66.56
CA VAL A 282 21.76 -8.58 -67.71
C VAL A 282 21.50 -10.05 -68.04
N SER A 283 22.53 -10.89 -68.09
CA SER A 283 22.36 -12.32 -68.37
C SER A 283 21.46 -12.99 -67.34
N SER A 284 21.73 -12.74 -66.05
CA SER A 284 20.97 -13.33 -64.94
C SER A 284 19.51 -12.88 -64.94
N LEU A 285 19.27 -11.59 -65.22
CA LEU A 285 17.92 -11.02 -65.31
C LEU A 285 17.14 -11.61 -66.50
N SER A 286 17.79 -11.77 -67.65
CA SER A 286 17.18 -12.35 -68.86
C SER A 286 16.81 -13.82 -68.66
N ASP A 287 17.65 -14.60 -67.99
CA ASP A 287 17.39 -16.02 -67.73
C ASP A 287 16.27 -16.23 -66.69
N ALA A 288 16.21 -15.37 -65.66
CA ALA A 288 15.08 -15.34 -64.73
C ALA A 288 13.77 -14.98 -65.47
N LYS A 289 13.80 -13.99 -66.36
CA LYS A 289 12.65 -13.57 -67.18
C LYS A 289 12.12 -14.69 -68.09
N LYS A 290 13.00 -15.45 -68.74
CA LYS A 290 12.60 -16.61 -69.57
C LYS A 290 11.90 -17.72 -68.76
N SER A 291 12.28 -17.86 -67.49
CA SER A 291 11.81 -18.93 -66.60
C SER A 291 10.52 -18.59 -65.85
N ALA A 292 10.16 -17.30 -65.78
CA ALA A 292 9.09 -16.77 -64.93
C ALA A 292 7.66 -16.91 -65.49
N LYS A 293 7.22 -18.15 -65.73
CA LYS A 293 5.84 -18.43 -66.17
C LYS A 293 4.82 -18.05 -65.09
N GLY A 294 3.80 -17.28 -65.46
CA GLY A 294 2.70 -16.89 -64.57
C GLY A 294 3.00 -15.70 -63.64
N ALA A 295 4.12 -15.00 -63.84
CA ALA A 295 4.41 -13.77 -63.10
C ALA A 295 3.46 -12.62 -63.50
N PRO A 296 3.17 -11.67 -62.60
CA PRO A 296 2.34 -10.51 -62.90
C PRO A 296 2.92 -9.66 -64.06
N SER A 297 2.04 -9.15 -64.93
CA SER A 297 2.45 -8.31 -66.08
C SER A 297 3.24 -7.07 -65.67
N SER A 298 2.81 -6.39 -64.61
CA SER A 298 3.50 -5.22 -64.05
C SER A 298 4.94 -5.52 -63.60
N LEU A 299 5.19 -6.71 -63.05
CA LEU A 299 6.54 -7.15 -62.69
C LEU A 299 7.40 -7.45 -63.93
N LEU A 300 6.83 -8.13 -64.93
CA LEU A 300 7.53 -8.40 -66.21
C LEU A 300 7.86 -7.10 -66.97
N GLU A 301 6.98 -6.10 -66.91
CA GLU A 301 7.22 -4.77 -67.47
C GLU A 301 8.35 -4.05 -66.73
N ALA A 302 8.36 -4.08 -65.39
CA ALA A 302 9.43 -3.48 -64.58
C ALA A 302 10.80 -4.12 -64.88
N VAL A 303 10.84 -5.46 -64.96
CA VAL A 303 12.04 -6.22 -65.33
C VAL A 303 12.50 -5.85 -66.75
N SER A 304 11.59 -5.75 -67.72
CA SER A 304 11.94 -5.38 -69.10
C SER A 304 12.46 -3.95 -69.22
N LYS A 305 11.88 -3.01 -68.46
CA LYS A 305 12.36 -1.62 -68.39
C LYS A 305 13.78 -1.56 -67.81
N LEU A 306 14.05 -2.31 -66.75
CA LEU A 306 15.38 -2.39 -66.15
C LEU A 306 16.40 -3.04 -67.10
N GLU A 307 16.05 -4.17 -67.72
CA GLU A 307 16.88 -4.87 -68.71
C GLU A 307 17.30 -3.92 -69.85
N ASN A 308 16.37 -3.15 -70.41
CA ASN A 308 16.65 -2.16 -71.46
C ASN A 308 17.60 -1.05 -70.97
N LYS A 309 17.36 -0.49 -69.77
CA LYS A 309 18.22 0.54 -69.16
C LYS A 309 19.64 0.03 -68.95
N MET A 310 19.79 -1.21 -68.49
CA MET A 310 21.10 -1.83 -68.27
C MET A 310 21.83 -2.13 -69.57
N ASN A 311 21.13 -2.59 -70.61
CA ASN A 311 21.72 -2.79 -71.93
C ASN A 311 22.24 -1.46 -72.52
N GLN A 312 21.49 -0.37 -72.40
CA GLN A 312 21.96 0.95 -72.83
C GLN A 312 23.22 1.41 -72.07
N LYS A 313 23.27 1.20 -70.75
CA LYS A 313 24.48 1.47 -69.96
C LYS A 313 25.66 0.61 -70.40
N LEU A 314 25.42 -0.68 -70.64
CA LEU A 314 26.45 -1.62 -71.08
C LEU A 314 27.02 -1.24 -72.45
N GLU A 315 26.16 -0.91 -73.42
CA GLU A 315 26.57 -0.44 -74.75
C GLU A 315 27.42 0.83 -74.65
N LYS A 316 27.01 1.79 -73.80
CA LYS A 316 27.78 3.01 -73.53
C LYS A 316 29.16 2.69 -72.96
N ALA A 317 29.22 1.92 -71.86
CA ALA A 317 30.48 1.58 -71.20
C ALA A 317 31.42 0.79 -72.12
N VAL A 318 30.91 -0.16 -72.92
CA VAL A 318 31.71 -0.91 -73.90
C VAL A 318 32.25 0.01 -74.99
N LYS A 319 31.43 0.94 -75.51
CA LYS A 319 31.87 1.90 -76.52
C LYS A 319 32.98 2.80 -75.99
N GLU A 320 32.80 3.37 -74.79
CA GLU A 320 33.78 4.24 -74.16
C GLU A 320 35.06 3.48 -73.79
N ASN A 321 34.96 2.25 -73.28
CA ASN A 321 36.14 1.43 -73.01
C ASN A 321 36.91 1.09 -74.29
N ASN A 322 36.24 0.81 -75.40
CA ASN A 322 36.90 0.52 -76.68
C ASN A 322 37.55 1.75 -77.34
N GLN A 323 37.14 2.96 -76.96
CA GLN A 323 37.59 4.22 -77.60
C GLN A 323 38.52 5.06 -76.72
N VAL A 324 38.35 5.00 -75.40
CA VAL A 324 38.99 5.92 -74.43
C VAL A 324 39.83 5.15 -73.41
N TYR A 325 39.21 4.27 -72.62
CA TYR A 325 39.87 3.69 -71.44
C TYR A 325 40.73 2.44 -71.72
N LEU A 326 40.35 1.64 -72.71
CA LEU A 326 41.03 0.42 -73.17
C LEU A 326 41.36 -0.58 -72.04
N MET A 327 40.51 -0.63 -71.00
CA MET A 327 40.70 -1.50 -69.85
C MET A 327 40.37 -2.95 -70.19
N ARG A 328 41.12 -3.88 -69.62
CA ARG A 328 40.81 -5.31 -69.70
C ARG A 328 39.57 -5.61 -68.85
N VAL A 329 38.53 -6.15 -69.48
CA VAL A 329 37.33 -6.62 -68.77
C VAL A 329 37.69 -7.87 -67.94
N PRO A 330 37.55 -7.85 -66.61
CA PRO A 330 37.85 -8.99 -65.76
C PRO A 330 36.82 -10.12 -65.97
N PRO A 331 37.21 -11.38 -65.75
CA PRO A 331 36.26 -12.50 -65.75
C PRO A 331 35.34 -12.42 -64.52
N VAL A 332 34.14 -13.00 -64.62
CA VAL A 332 33.14 -13.02 -63.53
C VAL A 332 33.71 -13.61 -62.23
N SER A 333 34.58 -14.62 -62.32
CA SER A 333 35.23 -15.24 -61.16
C SER A 333 36.20 -14.33 -60.41
N ALA A 334 36.62 -13.20 -60.99
CA ALA A 334 37.47 -12.22 -60.35
C ALA A 334 36.68 -11.06 -59.69
N LEU A 335 35.35 -11.02 -59.85
CA LEU A 335 34.51 -9.97 -59.29
C LEU A 335 34.23 -10.23 -57.80
N ALA A 336 34.46 -9.22 -56.96
CA ALA A 336 34.00 -9.26 -55.58
C ALA A 336 32.47 -9.22 -55.49
N GLU A 337 31.90 -9.88 -54.48
CA GLU A 337 30.46 -9.80 -54.21
C GLU A 337 30.03 -8.36 -53.97
N LEU A 338 28.83 -8.02 -54.45
CA LEU A 338 28.25 -6.70 -54.19
C LEU A 338 28.00 -6.55 -52.68
N PRO A 339 28.41 -5.43 -52.06
CA PRO A 339 28.14 -5.18 -50.65
C PRO A 339 26.63 -5.07 -50.40
N ALA A 340 26.18 -5.55 -49.25
CA ALA A 340 24.77 -5.52 -48.85
C ALA A 340 24.58 -4.70 -47.56
N ALA A 341 23.39 -4.11 -47.38
CA ALA A 341 23.01 -3.39 -46.16
C ALA A 341 21.62 -3.86 -45.67
N VAL A 342 21.59 -4.50 -44.51
CA VAL A 342 20.37 -4.93 -43.83
C VAL A 342 19.71 -3.74 -43.15
N LEU A 343 18.50 -3.39 -43.60
CA LEU A 343 17.67 -2.36 -42.98
C LEU A 343 16.35 -2.93 -42.44
N ALA A 344 15.89 -4.05 -42.98
CA ALA A 344 14.74 -4.79 -42.47
C ALA A 344 15.17 -5.88 -41.49
N GLN A 345 14.45 -5.96 -40.36
CA GLN A 345 14.58 -6.99 -39.34
C GLN A 345 13.19 -7.45 -38.90
N SER A 346 13.09 -8.66 -38.35
CA SER A 346 11.86 -9.12 -37.69
C SER A 346 11.51 -8.20 -36.53
N ALA A 347 10.23 -7.85 -36.40
CA ALA A 347 9.75 -7.07 -35.26
C ALA A 347 9.26 -8.00 -34.14
N ASP A 348 9.39 -7.55 -32.90
CA ASP A 348 8.83 -8.25 -31.75
C ASP A 348 7.31 -8.44 -31.89
N VAL A 349 6.83 -9.62 -31.49
CA VAL A 349 5.42 -9.97 -31.64
C VAL A 349 4.59 -9.34 -30.52
N GLU A 350 4.07 -8.15 -30.78
CA GLU A 350 3.23 -7.41 -29.84
C GLU A 350 1.85 -8.04 -29.61
N GLY A 351 1.36 -7.96 -28.37
CA GLY A 351 -0.04 -8.23 -28.01
C GLY A 351 -0.38 -9.70 -27.74
N LEU A 352 0.62 -10.58 -27.61
CA LEU A 352 0.44 -11.99 -27.27
C LEU A 352 0.74 -12.33 -25.79
N ASP A 353 1.23 -11.37 -25.00
CA ASP A 353 1.48 -11.57 -23.57
C ASP A 353 0.17 -11.86 -22.82
N ILE A 354 0.22 -12.87 -21.96
CA ILE A 354 -0.92 -13.35 -21.16
C ILE A 354 -0.81 -12.98 -19.68
N SER A 355 0.23 -12.24 -19.29
CA SER A 355 0.47 -11.84 -17.89
C SER A 355 -0.65 -10.96 -17.32
N SER A 356 -1.31 -10.16 -18.16
CA SER A 356 -2.43 -9.29 -17.77
C SER A 356 -3.81 -9.93 -17.90
N GLU A 357 -3.91 -11.18 -18.38
CA GLU A 357 -5.22 -11.80 -18.63
C GLU A 357 -5.81 -12.42 -17.37
N THR A 358 -7.08 -12.10 -17.10
CA THR A 358 -7.80 -12.53 -15.89
C THR A 358 -8.83 -13.63 -16.15
N LEU A 359 -8.95 -14.10 -17.40
CA LEU A 359 -9.87 -15.19 -17.74
C LEU A 359 -9.55 -16.44 -16.89
N PHE A 360 -10.59 -17.03 -16.31
CA PHE A 360 -10.49 -18.24 -15.49
C PHE A 360 -9.58 -18.10 -14.24
N ALA A 361 -9.31 -16.89 -13.76
CA ALA A 361 -8.46 -16.66 -12.59
C ALA A 361 -8.96 -17.36 -11.32
N ASN A 362 -10.29 -17.56 -11.20
CA ASN A 362 -10.93 -18.18 -10.05
C ASN A 362 -10.88 -19.71 -10.06
N LEU A 363 -10.40 -20.33 -11.16
CA LEU A 363 -10.35 -21.78 -11.29
C LEU A 363 -9.05 -22.32 -10.69
N ILE A 364 -9.14 -22.76 -9.43
CA ILE A 364 -8.04 -23.37 -8.69
C ILE A 364 -8.42 -24.82 -8.36
N PRO A 365 -7.63 -25.83 -8.78
CA PRO A 365 -7.91 -27.23 -8.43
C PRO A 365 -7.93 -27.42 -6.92
N GLU A 366 -8.82 -28.28 -6.43
CA GLU A 366 -8.98 -28.51 -4.98
C GLU A 366 -7.71 -29.12 -4.35
N SER A 367 -6.93 -29.89 -5.12
CA SER A 367 -5.61 -30.36 -4.72
C SER A 367 -4.65 -29.19 -4.47
N SER A 368 -4.58 -28.23 -5.40
CA SER A 368 -3.74 -27.04 -5.26
C SER A 368 -4.19 -26.16 -4.09
N LYS A 369 -5.49 -26.04 -3.80
CA LYS A 369 -5.97 -25.32 -2.61
C LYS A 369 -5.49 -25.98 -1.31
N LYS A 370 -5.55 -27.31 -1.22
CA LYS A 370 -5.02 -28.05 -0.07
C LYS A 370 -3.51 -27.86 0.09
N SER A 371 -2.77 -27.89 -1.01
CA SER A 371 -1.33 -27.68 -1.02
C SER A 371 -0.95 -26.24 -0.62
N VAL A 372 -1.71 -25.22 -1.08
CA VAL A 372 -1.56 -23.83 -0.61
C VAL A 372 -1.81 -23.73 0.89
N SER A 373 -2.91 -24.32 1.40
CA SER A 373 -3.21 -24.31 2.84
C SER A 373 -2.09 -24.97 3.66
N LYS A 374 -1.53 -26.10 3.20
CA LYS A 374 -0.40 -26.77 3.86
C LYS A 374 0.85 -25.89 3.89
N TYR A 375 1.13 -25.17 2.80
CA TYR A 375 2.24 -24.22 2.74
C TYR A 375 2.03 -23.04 3.70
N ASP A 376 0.81 -22.47 3.72
CA ASP A 376 0.46 -21.37 4.62
C ASP A 376 0.65 -21.76 6.08
N ASP A 377 0.24 -22.98 6.47
CA ASP A 377 0.46 -23.51 7.82
C ASP A 377 1.97 -23.57 8.16
N MET A 378 2.82 -24.00 7.22
CA MET A 378 4.27 -24.06 7.42
C MET A 378 4.89 -22.66 7.55
N VAL A 379 4.45 -21.69 6.75
CA VAL A 379 4.88 -20.30 6.85
C VAL A 379 4.44 -19.70 8.18
N ASP A 380 3.21 -19.98 8.62
CA ASP A 380 2.69 -19.52 9.90
C ASP A 380 3.46 -20.07 11.09
N ASP A 381 3.88 -21.34 11.04
CA ASP A 381 4.75 -21.93 12.05
C ASP A 381 6.09 -21.20 12.14
N VAL A 382 6.74 -20.90 11.01
CA VAL A 382 8.01 -20.15 10.99
C VAL A 382 7.84 -18.75 11.58
N ILE A 383 6.80 -18.02 11.16
CA ILE A 383 6.54 -16.66 11.64
C ILE A 383 6.21 -16.67 13.12
N ARG A 384 5.35 -17.58 13.58
CA ARG A 384 4.98 -17.69 15.01
C ARG A 384 6.21 -17.89 15.88
N ILE A 385 7.14 -18.78 15.49
CA ILE A 385 8.39 -19.01 16.23
C ILE A 385 9.20 -17.72 16.37
N GLN A 386 9.30 -16.89 15.33
CA GLN A 386 10.05 -15.63 15.42
C GLN A 386 9.32 -14.57 16.24
N LEU A 387 7.99 -14.47 16.12
CA LEU A 387 7.18 -13.55 16.93
C LEU A 387 7.28 -13.86 18.42
N ASP A 388 7.26 -15.14 18.80
CA ASP A 388 7.44 -15.57 20.18
C ASP A 388 8.83 -15.19 20.72
N LYS A 389 9.89 -15.34 19.90
CA LYS A 389 11.25 -14.90 20.26
C LYS A 389 11.34 -13.39 20.47
N ILE A 390 10.76 -12.59 19.56
CA ILE A 390 10.74 -11.12 19.67
C ILE A 390 9.99 -10.70 20.94
N LYS A 391 8.81 -11.28 21.18
CA LYS A 391 8.00 -10.99 22.36
C LYS A 391 8.75 -11.33 23.65
N LEU A 392 9.41 -12.48 23.70
CA LEU A 392 10.22 -12.87 24.86
C LEU A 392 11.38 -11.89 25.09
N ALA A 393 12.12 -11.52 24.04
CA ALA A 393 13.23 -10.58 24.14
C ALA A 393 12.77 -9.19 24.65
N LYS A 394 11.63 -8.69 24.16
CA LYS A 394 11.03 -7.43 24.62
C LYS A 394 10.64 -7.49 26.11
N GLU A 395 9.98 -8.56 26.53
CA GLU A 395 9.54 -8.71 27.93
C GLU A 395 10.75 -8.84 28.87
N VAL A 396 11.76 -9.63 28.50
CA VAL A 396 13.01 -9.76 29.27
C VAL A 396 13.73 -8.41 29.39
N SER A 397 13.81 -7.64 28.30
CA SER A 397 14.42 -6.31 28.31
C SER A 397 13.70 -5.37 29.26
N LYS A 398 12.37 -5.33 29.20
CA LYS A 398 11.52 -4.50 30.06
C LYS A 398 11.69 -4.86 31.53
N VAL A 399 11.62 -6.15 31.89
CA VAL A 399 11.76 -6.61 33.27
C VAL A 399 13.14 -6.24 33.82
N LYS A 400 14.22 -6.49 33.08
CA LYS A 400 15.59 -6.14 33.51
C LYS A 400 15.77 -4.64 33.71
N LEU A 401 15.24 -3.80 32.81
CA LEU A 401 15.30 -2.34 32.95
C LEU A 401 14.52 -1.85 34.20
N GLN A 402 13.35 -2.44 34.46
CA GLN A 402 12.57 -2.14 35.66
C GLN A 402 13.29 -2.55 36.95
N GLU A 403 13.89 -3.74 37.00
CA GLU A 403 14.71 -4.18 38.14
C GLU A 403 15.90 -3.24 38.40
N MET A 404 16.48 -2.70 37.32
CA MET A 404 17.57 -1.72 37.38
C MET A 404 17.11 -0.29 37.74
N GLY A 405 15.81 -0.02 37.76
CA GLY A 405 15.27 1.34 37.97
C GLY A 405 15.59 2.31 36.83
N LEU A 406 15.73 1.80 35.60
CA LEU A 406 15.99 2.56 34.38
C LEU A 406 14.70 2.66 33.54
N PRO A 407 14.46 3.79 32.84
CA PRO A 407 15.30 4.98 32.73
C PRO A 407 15.09 6.03 33.84
N ASP A 408 14.24 5.75 34.83
CA ASP A 408 13.82 6.71 35.86
C ASP A 408 15.00 7.27 36.67
N SER A 409 15.99 6.44 36.99
CA SER A 409 17.19 6.84 37.73
C SER A 409 18.05 7.87 36.99
N ILE A 410 18.13 7.79 35.66
CA ILE A 410 18.83 8.78 34.81
C ILE A 410 18.02 10.08 34.74
N SER A 411 16.70 9.95 34.57
CA SER A 411 15.79 11.11 34.52
C SER A 411 15.82 11.90 35.83
N ALA A 412 15.95 11.23 36.97
CA ALA A 412 16.09 11.86 38.28
C ALA A 412 17.37 12.72 38.42
N VAL A 413 18.46 12.34 37.73
CA VAL A 413 19.71 13.12 37.69
C VAL A 413 19.58 14.36 36.80
N GLU A 414 18.88 14.27 35.68
CA GLU A 414 18.81 15.35 34.68
C GLU A 414 17.70 16.38 34.96
N ASN A 415 16.51 15.89 35.27
CA ASN A 415 15.30 16.70 35.36
C ASN A 415 14.88 16.96 36.81
N GLY A 416 15.62 16.41 37.78
CA GLY A 416 15.27 16.44 39.18
C GLY A 416 14.18 15.41 39.53
N SER A 417 13.87 15.33 40.81
CA SER A 417 12.95 14.36 41.37
C SER A 417 11.50 14.71 41.02
N ASN A 418 10.82 13.88 40.23
CA ASN A 418 9.43 14.11 39.81
C ASN A 418 8.43 13.43 40.76
N LEU A 419 7.42 14.18 41.19
CA LEU A 419 6.32 13.67 42.01
C LEU A 419 5.29 12.93 41.12
N PRO A 420 4.67 11.82 41.58
CA PRO A 420 3.55 11.20 40.87
C PRO A 420 2.45 12.22 40.57
N ALA A 421 1.97 12.25 39.33
CA ALA A 421 1.05 13.29 38.84
C ALA A 421 -0.22 13.45 39.70
N GLU A 422 -0.76 12.33 40.18
CA GLU A 422 -1.93 12.33 41.06
C GLU A 422 -1.62 13.00 42.40
N LEU A 423 -0.48 12.67 43.03
CA LEU A 423 -0.08 13.26 44.31
C LEU A 423 0.23 14.76 44.16
N LYS A 424 0.85 15.15 43.03
CA LYS A 424 1.09 16.56 42.69
C LYS A 424 -0.20 17.36 42.59
N ALA A 425 -1.18 16.86 41.82
CA ALA A 425 -2.49 17.51 41.69
C ALA A 425 -3.21 17.64 43.04
N GLN A 426 -3.08 16.63 43.91
CA GLN A 426 -3.66 16.66 45.26
C GLN A 426 -3.03 17.74 46.16
N VAL A 427 -1.71 17.93 46.08
CA VAL A 427 -1.01 18.98 46.83
C VAL A 427 -1.35 20.37 46.27
N GLU A 428 -1.34 20.54 44.95
CA GLU A 428 -1.72 21.81 44.30
C GLU A 428 -3.16 22.22 44.66
N ALA A 429 -4.11 21.27 44.68
CA ALA A 429 -5.48 21.54 45.10
C ALA A 429 -5.60 21.98 46.57
N ILE A 430 -4.72 21.48 47.46
CA ILE A 430 -4.64 21.92 48.86
C ILE A 430 -4.05 23.33 48.93
N GLN A 431 -2.99 23.59 48.18
CA GLN A 431 -2.31 24.86 48.10
C GLN A 431 -3.21 25.99 47.56
N ASP A 432 -4.06 25.70 46.57
CA ASP A 432 -5.03 26.64 46.01
C ASP A 432 -6.13 27.03 47.01
N ARG A 433 -6.40 26.15 47.98
CA ARG A 433 -7.39 26.36 49.05
C ARG A 433 -6.79 27.02 50.29
N GLY A 434 -5.61 27.63 50.16
CA GLY A 434 -4.92 28.36 51.24
C GLY A 434 -4.00 27.49 52.11
N GLY A 435 -3.75 26.23 51.73
CA GLY A 435 -2.79 25.34 52.40
C GLY A 435 -3.13 25.04 53.87
N PRO A 436 -2.17 24.48 54.63
CA PRO A 436 -2.22 24.28 56.08
C PRO A 436 -2.68 25.52 56.87
N ASP A 437 -2.27 26.73 56.47
CA ASP A 437 -2.71 27.98 57.12
C ASP A 437 -4.21 28.27 56.92
N GLY A 438 -4.80 27.80 55.82
CA GLY A 438 -6.25 27.86 55.59
C GLY A 438 -7.07 27.17 56.68
N LEU A 439 -6.53 26.13 57.33
CA LEU A 439 -7.18 25.46 58.46
C LEU A 439 -7.32 26.38 59.69
N LYS A 440 -6.42 27.36 59.87
CA LYS A 440 -6.52 28.34 60.97
C LYS A 440 -7.70 29.28 60.78
N VAL A 441 -7.99 29.66 59.52
CA VAL A 441 -9.19 30.43 59.16
C VAL A 441 -10.45 29.60 59.44
N GLU A 442 -10.39 28.33 59.06
CA GLU A 442 -11.29 27.22 59.43
C GLU A 442 -11.77 27.25 60.87
N LEU A 443 -10.77 27.06 61.73
CA LEU A 443 -10.92 27.00 63.17
C LEU A 443 -11.49 28.31 63.74
N LYS A 444 -11.06 29.46 63.22
CA LYS A 444 -11.60 30.76 63.66
C LYS A 444 -13.09 30.86 63.35
N GLN A 445 -13.50 30.51 62.14
CA GLN A 445 -14.91 30.51 61.73
C GLN A 445 -15.76 29.58 62.62
N LEU A 446 -15.26 28.38 62.90
CA LEU A 446 -15.91 27.42 63.79
C LEU A 446 -16.12 28.01 65.20
N LYS A 447 -15.08 28.62 65.79
CA LYS A 447 -15.15 29.27 67.11
C LYS A 447 -16.14 30.44 67.13
N ASP A 448 -16.15 31.25 66.08
CA ASP A 448 -17.07 32.37 65.95
C ASP A 448 -18.54 31.89 65.86
N LEU A 449 -18.82 30.87 65.05
CA LEU A 449 -20.14 30.27 64.93
C LEU A 449 -20.62 29.66 66.26
N ARG A 450 -19.75 28.95 66.98
CA ARG A 450 -20.05 28.41 68.31
C ARG A 450 -20.41 29.53 69.29
N ARG A 451 -19.63 30.63 69.31
CA ARG A 451 -19.89 31.78 70.18
C ARG A 451 -21.26 32.40 69.89
N VAL A 452 -21.58 32.64 68.62
CA VAL A 452 -22.87 33.23 68.22
C VAL A 452 -24.04 32.34 68.63
N ASN A 453 -23.92 31.02 68.45
CA ASN A 453 -24.96 30.08 68.89
C ASN A 453 -25.15 30.07 70.41
N LEU A 454 -24.06 30.14 71.18
CA LEU A 454 -24.13 30.24 72.65
C LEU A 454 -24.82 31.54 73.08
N GLU A 455 -24.48 32.67 72.46
CA GLU A 455 -25.12 33.96 72.70
C GLU A 455 -26.62 33.92 72.39
N LEU A 456 -27.03 33.25 71.31
CA LEU A 456 -28.46 33.07 70.98
C LEU A 456 -29.21 32.27 72.05
N VAL A 457 -28.62 31.18 72.56
CA VAL A 457 -29.22 30.38 73.65
C VAL A 457 -29.38 31.23 74.90
N VAL A 458 -28.32 31.94 75.31
CA VAL A 458 -28.33 32.77 76.52
C VAL A 458 -29.38 33.88 76.41
N GLN A 459 -29.36 34.65 75.31
CA GLN A 459 -30.33 35.73 75.08
C GLN A 459 -31.78 35.23 75.09
N THR A 460 -32.05 34.07 74.48
CA THR A 460 -33.40 33.51 74.43
C THR A 460 -33.85 33.04 75.82
N LEU A 461 -32.96 32.43 76.59
CA LEU A 461 -33.24 32.01 77.96
C LEU A 461 -33.50 33.21 78.88
N GLU A 462 -32.67 34.25 78.80
CA GLU A 462 -32.84 35.48 79.58
C GLU A 462 -34.18 36.17 79.28
N MET A 463 -34.60 36.18 78.02
CA MET A 463 -35.89 36.74 77.60
C MET A 463 -37.07 36.00 78.25
N LEU A 464 -37.05 34.67 78.23
CA LEU A 464 -38.08 33.84 78.89
C LEU A 464 -38.06 34.01 80.41
N GLN A 465 -36.87 34.05 81.03
CA GLN A 465 -36.72 34.24 82.47
C GLN A 465 -37.20 35.61 82.93
N LYS A 466 -36.98 36.66 82.13
CA LYS A 466 -37.45 38.01 82.44
C LYS A 466 -38.98 38.05 82.50
N GLU A 467 -39.65 37.44 81.54
CA GLU A 467 -41.12 37.37 81.50
C GLU A 467 -41.67 36.51 82.66
N GLU A 468 -41.04 35.38 82.98
CA GLU A 468 -41.41 34.54 84.13
C GLU A 468 -41.25 35.27 85.48
N LYS A 469 -40.18 36.05 85.63
CA LYS A 469 -39.96 36.91 86.80
C LYS A 469 -41.03 37.99 86.92
N GLU A 470 -41.37 38.65 85.82
CA GLU A 470 -42.42 39.68 85.77
C GLU A 470 -43.80 39.09 86.12
N ASP A 471 -44.16 37.94 85.56
CA ASP A 471 -45.38 37.21 85.90
C ASP A 471 -45.44 36.85 87.39
N SER A 472 -44.32 36.38 87.96
CA SER A 472 -44.21 36.04 89.37
C SER A 472 -44.38 37.25 90.28
N GLN A 473 -43.81 38.40 89.90
CA GLN A 473 -43.95 39.66 90.64
C GLN A 473 -45.41 40.13 90.67
N TYR A 474 -46.10 40.15 89.53
CA TYR A 474 -47.50 40.55 89.47
C TYR A 474 -48.43 39.55 90.17
N ARG A 475 -48.15 38.25 90.08
CA ARG A 475 -48.87 37.22 90.86
C ARG A 475 -48.71 37.42 92.36
N ALA A 476 -47.52 37.78 92.84
CA ALA A 476 -47.30 38.11 94.25
C ALA A 476 -48.04 39.40 94.67
N GLN A 477 -48.09 40.41 93.79
CA GLN A 477 -48.75 41.70 94.05
C GLN A 477 -50.29 41.59 94.10
N TYR A 478 -50.89 40.91 93.13
CA TYR A 478 -52.35 40.84 92.96
C TYR A 478 -52.97 39.54 93.54
N LYS A 479 -52.15 38.56 93.95
CA LYS A 479 -52.55 37.29 94.58
C LYS A 479 -53.64 36.57 93.78
N GLU A 480 -54.72 36.16 94.44
CA GLU A 480 -55.85 35.42 93.86
C GLU A 480 -56.53 36.15 92.69
N LYS A 481 -56.35 37.47 92.56
CA LYS A 481 -56.91 38.26 91.45
C LYS A 481 -56.09 38.17 90.16
N TRP A 482 -54.88 37.58 90.21
CA TRP A 482 -54.03 37.36 89.04
C TRP A 482 -54.29 35.97 88.45
N GLU A 483 -55.37 35.86 87.67
CA GLU A 483 -55.92 34.58 87.21
C GLU A 483 -55.28 34.04 85.92
N ARG A 484 -54.24 34.69 85.38
CA ARG A 484 -53.57 34.19 84.16
C ARG A 484 -52.71 32.95 84.47
N PRO A 485 -52.66 31.96 83.55
CA PRO A 485 -51.81 30.77 83.71
C PRO A 485 -50.35 31.16 83.99
N GLU A 486 -49.62 30.34 84.74
CA GLU A 486 -48.23 30.62 85.09
C GLU A 486 -47.32 30.56 83.85
N SER A 487 -46.59 31.65 83.61
CA SER A 487 -45.67 31.75 82.48
C SER A 487 -44.61 30.67 82.48
N GLY A 488 -44.16 30.27 83.67
CA GLY A 488 -43.18 29.21 83.84
C GLY A 488 -43.66 27.88 83.23
N VAL A 489 -44.90 27.48 83.53
CA VAL A 489 -45.49 26.24 83.01
C VAL A 489 -45.62 26.27 81.49
N LEU A 490 -46.06 27.40 80.93
CA LEU A 490 -46.24 27.55 79.48
C LEU A 490 -44.90 27.61 78.72
N ALA A 491 -43.87 28.22 79.29
CA ALA A 491 -42.54 28.30 78.70
C ALA A 491 -41.72 27.00 78.82
N LYS A 492 -42.22 25.98 79.53
CA LYS A 492 -41.48 24.75 79.85
C LYS A 492 -40.91 24.07 78.61
N ASN A 493 -41.72 23.85 77.56
CA ASN A 493 -41.25 23.18 76.34
C ASN A 493 -40.12 23.96 75.63
N MET A 494 -40.21 25.29 75.57
CA MET A 494 -39.17 26.14 74.99
C MET A 494 -37.88 26.08 75.81
N ARG A 495 -37.99 26.06 77.15
CA ARG A 495 -36.85 25.91 78.06
C ARG A 495 -36.19 24.53 77.96
N ASP A 496 -36.97 23.46 77.88
CA ASP A 496 -36.45 22.10 77.71
C ASP A 496 -35.67 21.98 76.38
N ARG A 497 -36.19 22.57 75.29
CA ARG A 497 -35.50 22.64 73.99
C ARG A 497 -34.21 23.46 74.06
N LEU A 498 -34.22 24.62 74.71
CA LEU A 498 -33.01 25.43 74.92
C LEU A 498 -31.96 24.69 75.75
N SER A 499 -32.37 24.00 76.81
CA SER A 499 -31.48 23.18 77.64
C SER A 499 -30.82 22.09 76.81
N LYS A 500 -31.59 21.41 75.95
CA LYS A 500 -31.06 20.38 75.03
C LYS A 500 -30.07 20.97 74.03
N TYR A 501 -30.36 22.13 73.44
CA TYR A 501 -29.40 22.77 72.53
C TYR A 501 -28.14 23.26 73.25
N ALA A 502 -28.25 23.73 74.50
CA ALA A 502 -27.09 24.08 75.32
C ALA A 502 -26.20 22.86 75.60
N GLU A 503 -26.79 21.69 75.86
CA GLU A 503 -26.07 20.43 76.03
C GLU A 503 -25.36 20.01 74.74
N ASN A 504 -26.06 20.04 73.60
CA ASN A 504 -25.46 19.78 72.29
C ASN A 504 -24.28 20.73 71.98
N LEU A 505 -24.41 22.03 72.32
CA LEU A 505 -23.32 23.01 72.15
C LEU A 505 -22.10 22.69 73.03
N LYS A 506 -22.32 22.14 74.22
CA LYS A 506 -21.26 21.72 75.13
C LYS A 506 -20.52 20.52 74.57
N GLU A 507 -21.24 19.51 74.09
CA GLU A 507 -20.67 18.31 73.47
C GLU A 507 -19.89 18.64 72.19
N ALA A 508 -20.50 19.41 71.28
CA ALA A 508 -19.85 19.89 70.06
C ALA A 508 -18.55 20.64 70.40
N GLY A 509 -18.57 21.44 71.46
CA GLY A 509 -17.40 22.16 71.93
C GLY A 509 -16.23 21.31 72.42
N VAL A 510 -16.49 20.09 72.90
CA VAL A 510 -15.44 19.10 73.24
C VAL A 510 -14.89 18.47 71.96
N SER A 511 -15.74 18.22 70.97
CA SER A 511 -15.34 17.73 69.65
C SER A 511 -14.44 18.74 68.92
N ASP A 512 -14.83 20.02 68.89
CA ASP A 512 -14.04 21.11 68.30
C ASP A 512 -12.62 21.15 68.87
N LEU A 513 -12.49 21.02 70.20
CA LEU A 513 -11.19 21.04 70.88
C LEU A 513 -10.33 19.83 70.48
N ARG A 514 -10.95 18.66 70.26
CA ARG A 514 -10.23 17.48 69.77
C ARG A 514 -9.69 17.70 68.36
N VAL A 515 -10.49 18.30 67.48
CA VAL A 515 -10.07 18.62 66.11
C VAL A 515 -8.98 19.71 66.11
N GLU A 516 -9.11 20.73 66.96
CA GLU A 516 -8.08 21.77 67.16
C GLU A 516 -6.75 21.17 67.64
N ASN A 517 -6.77 20.29 68.64
CA ASN A 517 -5.55 19.63 69.11
C ASN A 517 -4.93 18.75 68.03
N SER A 518 -5.73 17.98 67.29
CA SER A 518 -5.25 17.19 66.14
C SER A 518 -4.58 18.06 65.08
N MET A 519 -5.15 19.24 64.79
CA MET A 519 -4.54 20.21 63.89
C MET A 519 -3.18 20.71 64.40
N LEU A 520 -3.08 21.08 65.68
CA LEU A 520 -1.85 21.61 66.27
C LEU A 520 -0.74 20.56 66.33
N GLU A 521 -1.07 19.32 66.72
CA GLU A 521 -0.12 18.21 66.80
C GLU A 521 0.47 17.85 65.43
N ASN A 522 -0.35 17.89 64.37
CA ASN A 522 0.08 17.53 63.03
C ASN A 522 0.60 18.73 62.19
N PHE A 523 0.57 19.96 62.73
CA PHE A 523 0.85 21.15 61.94
C PHE A 523 2.24 21.14 61.31
N VAL A 524 3.25 20.66 62.04
CA VAL A 524 4.63 20.54 61.52
C VAL A 524 4.68 19.61 60.33
N THR A 525 4.01 18.45 60.37
CA THR A 525 3.91 17.53 59.23
C THR A 525 3.17 18.14 58.05
N LEU A 526 2.17 18.99 58.29
CA LEU A 526 1.42 19.66 57.23
C LEU A 526 2.25 20.72 56.48
N THR A 527 3.25 21.34 57.12
CA THR A 527 4.09 22.38 56.48
C THR A 527 4.86 21.90 55.25
N ILE A 528 5.08 20.59 55.08
CA ILE A 528 5.69 20.07 53.85
C ILE A 528 4.87 20.41 52.61
N LEU A 529 3.54 20.57 52.77
CA LEU A 529 2.60 20.93 51.71
C LEU A 529 2.69 22.40 51.30
N ASP A 530 3.40 23.26 52.06
CA ASP A 530 3.57 24.68 51.76
C ASP A 530 4.69 24.96 50.75
N ASN A 531 5.54 23.97 50.46
CA ASN A 531 6.64 24.12 49.51
C ASN A 531 6.12 24.36 48.08
N ARG A 532 6.61 25.42 47.43
CA ARG A 532 6.25 25.79 46.05
C ARG A 532 7.52 25.99 45.20
N PRO A 533 7.78 25.15 44.19
CA PRO A 533 7.04 23.93 43.80
C PRO A 533 7.24 22.80 44.84
N ILE A 534 6.28 21.87 44.96
CA ILE A 534 6.33 20.77 45.98
C ILE A 534 7.56 19.87 45.81
N GLU A 535 8.09 19.81 44.59
CA GLU A 535 9.31 19.09 44.22
C GLU A 535 10.55 19.61 44.97
N SER A 536 10.53 20.85 45.49
CA SER A 536 11.59 21.37 46.37
C SER A 536 11.67 20.68 47.74
N ALA A 537 10.61 19.97 48.15
CA ALA A 537 10.58 19.15 49.36
C ALA A 537 11.19 17.75 49.16
N LEU A 538 11.45 17.36 47.90
CA LEU A 538 12.02 16.07 47.56
C LEU A 538 13.55 16.16 47.61
N PRO A 539 14.25 15.11 48.07
CA PRO A 539 15.70 15.06 47.96
C PRO A 539 16.08 15.16 46.48
N SER A 540 17.12 15.91 46.16
CA SER A 540 17.69 15.95 44.82
C SER A 540 18.86 14.98 44.73
N LEU A 541 18.89 14.19 43.65
CA LEU A 541 20.05 13.36 43.33
C LEU A 541 21.16 14.31 42.84
N THR A 542 21.95 14.81 43.79
CA THR A 542 22.99 15.79 43.52
C THR A 542 24.24 15.12 42.96
N ARG A 543 24.85 15.75 41.96
CA ARG A 543 26.16 15.32 41.44
C ARG A 543 27.17 15.30 42.60
N PRO A 544 27.88 14.20 42.85
CA PRO A 544 28.89 14.17 43.90
C PRO A 544 29.96 15.25 43.66
N VAL A 545 30.15 16.18 44.60
CA VAL A 545 31.08 17.33 44.44
C VAL A 545 32.57 16.89 44.44
N THR A 546 32.84 15.60 44.61
CA THR A 546 34.15 15.06 44.98
C THR A 546 35.08 14.69 43.81
N TYR A 547 34.63 14.67 42.56
CA TYR A 547 35.46 14.27 41.41
C TYR A 547 35.57 15.36 40.34
N LEU A 548 36.68 16.11 40.35
CA LEU A 548 37.04 17.14 39.36
C LEU A 548 37.54 16.56 38.00
N ASP A 549 37.29 15.28 37.72
CA ASP A 549 37.88 14.52 36.59
C ASP A 549 36.97 14.42 35.34
N GLY A 550 35.65 14.57 35.48
CA GLY A 550 34.71 14.35 34.37
C GLY A 550 34.29 12.88 34.15
N SER A 551 34.80 11.96 34.97
CA SER A 551 34.37 10.55 35.11
C SER A 551 32.85 10.36 35.18
N GLU A 552 32.14 11.25 35.89
CA GLU A 552 30.70 11.15 36.13
C GLU A 552 29.86 11.37 34.86
N ASP A 553 30.20 12.39 34.07
CA ASP A 553 29.55 12.65 32.78
C ASP A 553 29.86 11.52 31.78
N ARG A 554 31.02 10.86 31.93
CA ARG A 554 31.39 9.69 31.12
C ARG A 554 30.56 8.46 31.48
N THR A 555 30.39 8.11 32.76
CA THR A 555 29.59 6.95 33.18
C THR A 555 28.11 7.15 32.83
N LEU A 556 27.55 8.34 33.09
CA LEU A 556 26.17 8.68 32.69
C LEU A 556 25.99 8.69 31.17
N GLY A 557 26.93 9.27 30.42
CA GLY A 557 26.91 9.32 28.97
C GLY A 557 27.00 7.92 28.33
N THR A 558 27.85 7.05 28.87
CA THR A 558 28.03 5.68 28.37
C THR A 558 26.78 4.82 28.62
N LEU A 559 26.14 4.96 29.80
CA LEU A 559 24.90 4.28 30.12
C LEU A 559 23.74 4.73 29.21
N LYS A 560 23.60 6.05 28.99
CA LYS A 560 22.63 6.60 28.03
C LYS A 560 22.85 6.09 26.62
N GLN A 561 24.09 6.11 26.15
CA GLN A 561 24.43 5.60 24.83
C GLN A 561 24.02 4.12 24.69
N SER A 562 24.26 3.31 25.72
CA SER A 562 23.91 1.89 25.71
C SER A 562 22.39 1.67 25.73
N LEU A 563 21.63 2.51 26.46
CA LEU A 563 20.16 2.50 26.42
C LEU A 563 19.61 2.91 25.06
N THR A 564 20.15 3.96 24.43
CA THR A 564 19.76 4.36 23.07
C THR A 564 20.08 3.27 22.04
N GLN A 565 21.20 2.56 22.19
CA GLN A 565 21.52 1.39 21.36
C GLN A 565 20.52 0.25 21.58
N LEU A 566 20.13 -0.02 22.83
CA LEU A 566 19.11 -1.01 23.15
C LEU A 566 17.75 -0.67 22.50
N GLU A 567 17.30 0.60 22.62
CA GLU A 567 16.09 1.10 21.97
C GLU A 567 16.17 0.99 20.45
N THR A 568 17.32 1.32 19.87
CA THR A 568 17.55 1.20 18.42
C THR A 568 17.37 -0.25 17.97
N HIS A 569 17.99 -1.22 18.67
CA HIS A 569 17.85 -2.63 18.31
C HIS A 569 16.45 -3.19 18.58
N ALA A 570 15.76 -2.70 19.62
CA ALA A 570 14.36 -3.05 19.85
C ALA A 570 13.44 -2.55 18.73
N ALA A 571 13.67 -1.33 18.22
CA ALA A 571 12.96 -0.77 17.07
C ALA A 571 13.29 -1.54 15.77
N GLN A 572 14.55 -2.00 15.59
CA GLN A 572 14.90 -2.88 14.47
C GLN A 572 14.10 -4.20 14.53
N LEU A 573 13.94 -4.82 15.70
CA LEU A 573 13.08 -6.01 15.85
C LEU A 573 11.61 -5.74 15.48
N GLU A 574 11.08 -4.55 15.77
CA GLU A 574 9.73 -4.15 15.34
C GLU A 574 9.62 -4.06 13.82
N SER A 575 10.60 -3.43 13.17
CA SER A 575 10.62 -3.39 11.70
C SER A 575 10.76 -4.77 11.06
N LEU A 576 11.53 -5.68 11.66
CA LEU A 576 11.67 -7.06 11.18
C LEU A 576 10.39 -7.89 11.39
N GLU A 577 9.65 -7.64 12.47
CA GLU A 577 8.30 -8.19 12.67
C GLU A 577 7.34 -7.73 11.56
N GLU A 578 7.35 -6.44 11.20
CA GLU A 578 6.55 -5.92 10.09
C GLU A 578 6.97 -6.53 8.75
N ASN A 579 8.28 -6.64 8.49
CA ASN A 579 8.81 -7.26 7.28
C ASN A 579 8.38 -8.73 7.12
N LEU A 580 8.33 -9.52 8.21
CA LEU A 580 7.81 -10.90 8.17
C LEU A 580 6.33 -10.93 7.76
N LYS A 581 5.51 -10.04 8.32
CA LYS A 581 4.07 -9.94 8.00
C LYS A 581 3.85 -9.49 6.55
N GLU A 582 4.64 -8.54 6.07
CA GLU A 582 4.60 -8.11 4.67
C GLU A 582 5.03 -9.21 3.71
N LEU A 583 6.12 -9.92 4.03
CA LEU A 583 6.61 -11.01 3.20
C LEU A 583 5.56 -12.11 3.06
N LYS A 584 4.88 -12.48 4.15
CA LYS A 584 3.74 -13.41 4.12
C LYS A 584 2.63 -12.92 3.19
N THR A 585 2.28 -11.64 3.28
CA THR A 585 1.16 -11.08 2.49
C THR A 585 1.45 -11.10 0.99
N LYS A 586 2.73 -10.98 0.61
CA LYS A 586 3.19 -10.99 -0.80
C LYS A 586 3.53 -12.41 -1.29
N ASP A 587 3.49 -13.40 -0.41
CA ASP A 587 3.88 -14.78 -0.72
C ASP A 587 2.72 -15.54 -1.37
N ASP A 588 2.84 -15.79 -2.68
CA ASP A 588 1.89 -16.62 -3.42
C ASP A 588 2.59 -17.85 -4.02
N ILE A 589 2.33 -19.01 -3.43
CA ILE A 589 2.86 -20.31 -3.86
C ILE A 589 2.06 -20.92 -5.02
N LEU A 590 0.83 -20.43 -5.26
CA LEU A 590 -0.11 -21.04 -6.20
C LEU A 590 0.43 -21.11 -7.64
N PRO A 591 1.08 -20.07 -8.22
CA PRO A 591 1.63 -20.14 -9.56
C PRO A 591 2.67 -21.26 -9.73
N LYS A 592 3.47 -21.52 -8.69
CA LYS A 592 4.54 -22.54 -8.70
C LYS A 592 3.97 -23.95 -8.56
N LEU A 593 2.87 -24.11 -7.81
CA LEU A 593 2.12 -25.37 -7.73
C LEU A 593 1.46 -25.72 -9.06
N LEU A 594 0.88 -24.72 -9.76
CA LEU A 594 0.26 -24.93 -11.08
C LEU A 594 1.29 -25.20 -12.19
N GLY A 595 2.56 -24.84 -11.98
CA GLY A 595 3.65 -25.03 -12.94
C GLY A 595 4.16 -26.48 -13.08
N GLY A 596 3.62 -27.42 -12.31
CA GLY A 596 3.99 -28.84 -12.38
C GLY A 596 5.39 -29.12 -11.82
N THR A 597 5.50 -29.28 -10.50
CA THR A 597 6.72 -29.77 -9.83
C THR A 597 6.57 -31.23 -9.44
N SER A 598 7.68 -31.98 -9.46
CA SER A 598 7.70 -33.42 -9.18
C SER A 598 7.58 -33.78 -7.69
N SER A 599 7.73 -32.80 -6.78
CA SER A 599 7.65 -32.98 -5.32
C SER A 599 7.17 -31.68 -4.65
N GLU A 600 6.00 -31.71 -4.02
CA GLU A 600 5.42 -30.56 -3.30
C GLU A 600 6.26 -30.17 -2.09
N ASP A 601 6.79 -31.16 -1.35
CA ASP A 601 7.54 -30.91 -0.12
C ASP A 601 8.90 -30.24 -0.40
N ASP A 602 9.56 -30.56 -1.52
CA ASP A 602 10.82 -29.91 -1.91
C ASP A 602 10.58 -28.47 -2.38
N LEU A 603 9.45 -28.23 -3.06
CA LEU A 603 9.03 -26.87 -3.44
C LEU A 603 8.78 -26.03 -2.18
N PHE A 604 8.03 -26.56 -1.20
CA PHE A 604 7.74 -25.84 0.05
C PHE A 604 9.02 -25.49 0.82
N LYS A 605 9.94 -26.45 0.96
CA LYS A 605 11.23 -26.19 1.63
C LYS A 605 11.99 -25.05 0.96
N LYS A 606 12.16 -25.12 -0.36
CA LYS A 606 12.89 -24.11 -1.14
C LYS A 606 12.23 -22.73 -1.06
N GLU A 607 10.90 -22.69 -1.02
CA GLU A 607 10.18 -21.42 -0.91
C GLU A 607 10.21 -20.84 0.50
N ILE A 608 10.19 -21.68 1.54
CA ILE A 608 10.35 -21.23 2.93
C ILE A 608 11.74 -20.68 3.21
N GLU A 609 12.78 -21.09 2.47
CA GLU A 609 14.14 -20.57 2.62
C GLU A 609 14.23 -19.04 2.48
N LYS A 610 13.29 -18.38 1.80
CA LYS A 610 13.26 -16.92 1.69
C LYS A 610 13.00 -16.20 3.02
N TYR A 611 12.45 -16.89 4.03
CA TYR A 611 12.25 -16.35 5.37
C TYR A 611 13.54 -16.45 6.23
N ASN A 612 14.51 -17.29 5.84
CA ASN A 612 15.72 -17.53 6.62
C ASN A 612 16.55 -16.26 6.89
N PRO A 613 16.79 -15.36 5.92
CA PRO A 613 17.58 -14.15 6.16
C PRO A 613 17.00 -13.28 7.30
N ILE A 614 15.68 -13.10 7.31
CA ILE A 614 14.99 -12.31 8.35
C ILE A 614 15.05 -13.05 9.69
N CYS A 615 14.87 -14.38 9.70
CA CYS A 615 14.99 -15.19 10.93
C CYS A 615 16.40 -15.12 11.56
N GLU A 616 17.44 -15.12 10.72
CA GLU A 616 18.82 -14.96 11.17
C GLU A 616 19.07 -13.56 11.72
N GLU A 617 18.54 -12.52 11.07
CA GLU A 617 18.68 -11.13 11.50
C GLU A 617 17.98 -10.88 12.84
N ILE A 618 16.76 -11.39 13.03
CA ILE A 618 16.06 -11.38 14.33
C ILE A 618 16.92 -12.03 15.41
N SER A 619 17.47 -13.21 15.12
CA SER A 619 18.30 -13.93 16.09
C SER A 619 19.58 -13.15 16.46
N LYS A 620 20.20 -12.47 15.49
CA LYS A 620 21.37 -11.58 15.74
C LYS A 620 20.99 -10.38 16.61
N HIS A 621 19.88 -9.70 16.34
CA HIS A 621 19.45 -8.56 17.15
C HIS A 621 19.08 -8.96 18.58
N ILE A 622 18.44 -10.12 18.78
CA ILE A 622 18.17 -10.64 20.11
C ILE A 622 19.48 -10.89 20.88
N GLN A 623 20.49 -11.49 20.26
CA GLN A 623 21.80 -11.68 20.89
C GLN A 623 22.47 -10.35 21.27
N ILE A 624 22.39 -9.34 20.40
CA ILE A 624 22.92 -7.99 20.70
C ILE A 624 22.17 -7.37 21.87
N ILE A 625 20.85 -7.48 21.92
CA ILE A 625 20.03 -7.00 23.04
C ILE A 625 20.43 -7.68 24.35
N GLU A 626 20.62 -9.00 24.36
CA GLU A 626 21.07 -9.74 25.55
C GLU A 626 22.45 -9.29 26.05
N GLN A 627 23.38 -9.03 25.13
CA GLN A 627 24.71 -8.49 25.45
C GLN A 627 24.63 -7.07 26.00
N LEU A 628 23.84 -6.19 25.35
CA LEU A 628 23.61 -4.82 25.80
C LEU A 628 22.97 -4.77 27.18
N LEU A 629 21.98 -5.62 27.47
CA LEU A 629 21.37 -5.69 28.80
C LEU A 629 22.40 -6.07 29.88
N SER A 630 23.32 -6.98 29.57
CA SER A 630 24.40 -7.37 30.49
C SER A 630 25.40 -6.23 30.71
N GLN A 631 25.72 -5.48 29.65
CA GLN A 631 26.58 -4.31 29.71
C GLN A 631 25.92 -3.15 30.50
N ILE A 632 24.65 -2.86 30.23
CA ILE A 632 23.85 -1.85 30.94
C ILE A 632 23.77 -2.21 32.43
N GLN A 633 23.62 -3.49 32.76
CA GLN A 633 23.62 -3.92 34.16
C GLN A 633 24.93 -3.60 34.87
N ALA A 634 26.09 -3.89 34.25
CA ALA A 634 27.38 -3.54 34.82
C ALA A 634 27.57 -2.02 34.98
N GLN A 635 27.20 -1.25 33.96
CA GLN A 635 27.25 0.22 33.98
C GLN A 635 26.30 0.82 35.02
N ASN A 636 25.10 0.24 35.19
CA ASN A 636 24.12 0.70 36.17
C ASN A 636 24.59 0.47 37.61
N ILE A 637 25.34 -0.61 37.88
CA ILE A 637 25.97 -0.84 39.19
C ILE A 637 27.01 0.24 39.48
N GLU A 638 27.85 0.57 38.49
CA GLU A 638 28.84 1.65 38.62
C GLU A 638 28.17 3.00 38.87
N PHE A 639 27.13 3.32 38.08
CA PHE A 639 26.30 4.51 38.24
C PHE A 639 25.65 4.57 39.63
N ALA A 640 24.99 3.49 40.07
CA ALA A 640 24.30 3.44 41.36
C ALA A 640 25.24 3.67 42.54
N ASN A 641 26.48 3.17 42.46
CA ASN A 641 27.51 3.37 43.47
C ASN A 641 28.05 4.80 43.48
N GLN A 642 28.36 5.37 42.31
CA GLN A 642 28.90 6.74 42.21
C GLN A 642 27.89 7.79 42.69
N PHE A 643 26.63 7.64 42.31
CA PHE A 643 25.56 8.59 42.65
C PHE A 643 24.86 8.28 43.99
N ARG A 644 25.30 7.23 44.72
CA ARG A 644 24.63 6.74 45.94
C ARG A 644 23.11 6.59 45.75
N PHE A 645 22.73 6.00 44.63
CA PHE A 645 21.34 5.94 44.17
C PHE A 645 20.43 5.21 45.16
N VAL A 646 20.96 4.21 45.88
CA VAL A 646 20.22 3.47 46.91
C VAL A 646 19.79 4.39 48.06
N ASP A 647 20.71 5.22 48.56
CA ASP A 647 20.43 6.17 49.64
C ASP A 647 19.42 7.24 49.19
N TYR A 648 19.57 7.73 47.95
CA TYR A 648 18.61 8.64 47.33
C TYR A 648 17.22 8.02 47.23
N LYS A 649 17.11 6.77 46.74
CA LYS A 649 15.82 6.08 46.57
C LYS A 649 15.09 5.94 47.90
N ILE A 650 15.80 5.54 48.96
CA ILE A 650 15.26 5.42 50.32
C ILE A 650 14.77 6.79 50.81
N SER A 651 15.59 7.84 50.69
CA SER A 651 15.22 9.20 51.12
C SER A 651 14.04 9.76 50.31
N PHE A 652 13.98 9.47 49.01
CA PHE A 652 12.90 9.92 48.14
C PHE A 652 11.58 9.27 48.51
N GLU A 653 11.59 7.95 48.75
CA GLU A 653 10.41 7.19 49.16
C GLU A 653 9.91 7.63 50.55
N GLN A 654 10.82 7.95 51.49
CA GLN A 654 10.46 8.55 52.78
C GLN A 654 9.80 9.92 52.63
N SER A 655 10.32 10.80 51.77
CA SER A 655 9.70 12.11 51.50
C SER A 655 8.34 11.96 50.82
N LEU A 656 8.17 11.00 49.90
CA LEU A 656 6.87 10.70 49.29
C LEU A 656 5.85 10.27 50.34
N GLU A 657 6.23 9.37 51.24
CA GLU A 657 5.33 8.89 52.28
C GLU A 657 4.98 9.99 53.29
N HIS A 658 5.93 10.87 53.58
CA HIS A 658 5.68 12.06 54.40
C HIS A 658 4.66 13.01 53.74
N ILE A 659 4.77 13.25 52.42
CA ILE A 659 3.79 14.05 51.66
C ILE A 659 2.42 13.37 51.66
N ARG A 660 2.34 12.05 51.41
CA ARG A 660 1.05 11.31 51.44
C ARG A 660 0.37 11.40 52.80
N THR A 661 1.14 11.21 53.87
CA THR A 661 0.65 11.32 55.25
C THR A 661 0.12 12.72 55.54
N ALA A 662 0.85 13.76 55.13
CA ALA A 662 0.43 15.14 55.28
C ALA A 662 -0.86 15.44 54.50
N VAL A 663 -0.99 14.99 53.25
CA VAL A 663 -2.23 15.13 52.45
C VAL A 663 -3.42 14.45 53.11
N ALA A 664 -3.25 13.22 53.60
CA ALA A 664 -4.31 12.48 54.28
C ALA A 664 -4.76 13.19 55.55
N LYS A 665 -3.81 13.65 56.39
CA LYS A 665 -4.12 14.38 57.62
C LYS A 665 -4.77 15.74 57.36
N PHE A 666 -4.32 16.45 56.33
CA PHE A 666 -4.97 17.71 55.92
C PHE A 666 -6.44 17.49 55.57
N ARG A 667 -6.75 16.46 54.77
CA ARG A 667 -8.13 16.15 54.39
C ARG A 667 -9.00 15.77 55.58
N GLU A 668 -8.50 14.90 56.46
CA GLU A 668 -9.19 14.48 57.67
C GLU A 668 -9.58 15.68 58.54
N ILE A 669 -8.62 16.58 58.82
CA ILE A 669 -8.87 17.79 59.63
C ILE A 669 -9.85 18.74 58.92
N LYS A 670 -9.69 18.93 57.61
CA LYS A 670 -10.55 19.78 56.79
C LYS A 670 -12.01 19.31 56.79
N GLU A 671 -12.22 18.00 56.66
CA GLU A 671 -13.54 17.39 56.67
C GLU A 671 -14.21 17.60 58.03
N ASN A 672 -13.50 17.34 59.13
CA ASN A 672 -13.98 17.57 60.49
C ASN A 672 -14.38 19.04 60.73
N PHE A 673 -13.58 20.02 60.27
CA PHE A 673 -13.97 21.44 60.37
C PHE A 673 -15.20 21.76 59.52
N SER A 674 -15.30 21.19 58.32
CA SER A 674 -16.44 21.40 57.43
C SER A 674 -17.74 20.85 58.03
N GLU A 675 -17.69 19.69 58.68
CA GLU A 675 -18.82 19.11 59.42
C GLU A 675 -19.21 19.94 60.63
N GLY A 676 -18.24 20.40 61.43
CA GLY A 676 -18.48 21.28 62.56
C GLY A 676 -19.13 22.60 62.15
N ILE A 677 -18.65 23.23 61.07
CA ILE A 677 -19.24 24.46 60.52
C ILE A 677 -20.69 24.21 60.08
N LYS A 678 -20.96 23.13 59.34
CA LYS A 678 -22.32 22.76 58.92
C LYS A 678 -23.24 22.57 60.12
N PHE A 679 -22.78 21.83 61.15
CA PHE A 679 -23.53 21.63 62.38
C PHE A 679 -23.92 22.96 63.03
N TYR A 680 -22.97 23.88 63.21
CA TYR A 680 -23.25 25.16 63.85
C TYR A 680 -24.15 26.07 63.01
N VAL A 681 -24.03 26.06 61.68
CA VAL A 681 -24.93 26.81 60.79
C VAL A 681 -26.36 26.27 60.89
N SER A 682 -26.55 24.95 60.82
CA SER A 682 -27.88 24.34 60.97
C SER A 682 -28.47 24.57 62.37
N LEU A 683 -27.64 24.48 63.42
CA LEU A 683 -28.08 24.75 64.78
C LEU A 683 -28.49 26.22 64.97
N GLN A 684 -27.78 27.15 64.34
CA GLN A 684 -28.07 28.58 64.38
C GLN A 684 -29.43 28.90 63.77
N GLU A 685 -29.78 28.26 62.65
CA GLU A 685 -31.10 28.39 62.03
C GLU A 685 -32.21 27.95 62.98
N VAL A 686 -32.04 26.78 63.60
CA VAL A 686 -33.02 26.23 64.55
C VAL A 686 -33.13 27.09 65.82
N LEU A 687 -32.02 27.61 66.33
CA LEU A 687 -31.99 28.50 67.48
C LEU A 687 -32.64 29.85 67.18
N ASN A 688 -32.43 30.41 65.99
CA ASN A 688 -33.11 31.64 65.56
C ASN A 688 -34.63 31.45 65.49
N ASN A 689 -35.10 30.31 64.98
CA ASN A 689 -36.53 29.99 64.98
C ASN A 689 -37.07 29.88 66.43
N LEU A 690 -36.36 29.18 67.32
CA LEU A 690 -36.76 29.08 68.72
C LEU A 690 -36.75 30.44 69.44
N LYS A 691 -35.78 31.31 69.11
CA LYS A 691 -35.72 32.69 69.59
C LYS A 691 -36.94 33.49 69.15
N GLN A 692 -37.33 33.37 67.88
CA GLN A 692 -38.55 34.02 67.36
C GLN A 692 -39.80 33.51 68.08
N GLN A 693 -39.96 32.18 68.22
CA GLN A 693 -41.08 31.58 68.97
C GLN A 693 -41.14 32.09 70.42
N SER A 694 -39.98 32.17 71.07
CA SER A 694 -39.86 32.67 72.45
C SER A 694 -40.20 34.16 72.54
N SER A 695 -39.77 34.96 71.55
CA SER A 695 -40.09 36.38 71.45
C SER A 695 -41.60 36.61 71.25
N ASP A 696 -42.24 35.86 70.36
CA ASP A 696 -43.68 35.96 70.10
C ASP A 696 -44.50 35.53 71.33
N PHE A 697 -44.03 34.49 72.03
CA PHE A 697 -44.58 34.08 73.31
C PHE A 697 -44.48 35.23 74.34
N VAL A 698 -43.29 35.78 74.57
CA VAL A 698 -43.09 36.86 75.55
C VAL A 698 -43.90 38.10 75.19
N MET A 699 -44.03 38.45 73.91
CA MET A 699 -44.86 39.57 73.47
C MET A 699 -46.34 39.33 73.77
N THR A 700 -46.86 38.14 73.44
CA THR A 700 -48.25 37.76 73.74
C THR A 700 -48.52 37.83 75.24
N ARG A 701 -47.57 37.33 76.05
CA ARG A 701 -47.68 37.37 77.50
C ARG A 701 -47.58 38.79 78.05
N SER A 702 -46.77 39.66 77.47
CA SER A 702 -46.70 41.07 77.83
C SER A 702 -48.04 41.76 77.57
N ILE A 703 -48.68 41.55 76.41
CA ILE A 703 -50.02 42.10 76.11
C ILE A 703 -51.05 41.61 77.13
N GLN A 704 -51.11 40.29 77.38
CA GLN A 704 -52.01 39.72 78.40
C GLN A 704 -51.76 40.29 79.80
N CYS A 705 -50.49 40.56 80.14
CA CYS A 705 -50.11 41.22 81.39
C CYS A 705 -50.74 42.62 81.48
N HIS A 706 -50.52 43.45 80.45
CA HIS A 706 -51.03 44.81 80.41
C HIS A 706 -52.57 44.86 80.47
N GLU A 707 -53.26 44.03 79.69
CA GLU A 707 -54.72 43.94 79.71
C GLU A 707 -55.25 43.53 81.09
N MET A 708 -54.65 42.51 81.72
CA MET A 708 -55.08 42.07 83.05
C MET A 708 -54.82 43.15 84.12
N VAL A 709 -53.66 43.82 84.06
CA VAL A 709 -53.36 44.95 84.96
C VAL A 709 -54.37 46.09 84.77
N GLU A 710 -54.76 46.43 83.55
CA GLU A 710 -55.79 47.44 83.28
C GLU A 710 -57.16 47.04 83.82
N ILE A 711 -57.59 45.79 83.62
CA ILE A 711 -58.85 45.27 84.16
C ILE A 711 -58.87 45.36 85.69
N LEU A 712 -57.77 44.96 86.34
CA LEU A 712 -57.65 45.01 87.81
C LEU A 712 -57.62 46.45 88.33
N LYS A 713 -56.97 47.38 87.63
CA LYS A 713 -56.98 48.82 87.95
C LYS A 713 -58.38 49.43 87.81
N LYS A 714 -59.12 49.10 86.74
CA LYS A 714 -60.52 49.56 86.54
C LYS A 714 -61.45 49.02 87.64
N LYS A 715 -61.30 47.76 88.05
CA LYS A 715 -62.06 47.17 89.17
C LYS A 715 -61.74 47.80 90.53
N GLN A 716 -60.51 48.25 90.78
CA GLN A 716 -60.14 49.00 91.98
C GLN A 716 -60.64 50.46 91.97
N GLY A 717 -60.72 51.10 90.80
CA GLY A 717 -61.23 52.46 90.64
C GLY A 717 -62.75 52.57 90.81
N GLY A 718 -63.51 51.54 90.44
CA GLY A 718 -64.99 51.51 90.56
C GLY A 718 -65.53 51.53 91.99
N TRP A 719 -64.70 51.25 93.01
CA TRP A 719 -65.09 51.24 94.42
C TRP A 719 -65.07 52.63 95.10
N ARG A 720 -64.65 53.70 94.41
CA ARG A 720 -64.58 55.07 94.98
C ARG A 720 -65.84 55.94 94.79
N ILE A 721 -66.92 55.46 94.17
CA ILE A 721 -68.10 56.29 93.83
C ILE A 721 -69.35 56.01 94.70
N PHE A 722 -69.34 55.00 95.59
CA PHE A 722 -70.47 54.73 96.51
C PHE A 722 -70.07 54.75 98.00
N GLY A 723 -69.42 55.84 98.43
CA GLY A 723 -69.03 56.00 99.83
C GLY A 723 -68.63 57.42 100.20
N ASN A 724 -69.58 58.37 100.14
CA ASN A 724 -69.75 59.44 101.13
C ASN A 724 -71.06 60.18 100.87
N ARG A 725 -71.85 60.35 101.94
CA ARG A 725 -72.80 61.46 102.08
C ARG A 725 -72.07 62.79 102.02
#